data_AF-A1R9G9-F1
#
_entry.id   AF-A1R9G9-F1
#
_cell.length_a   1.000
_cell.length_b   1.000
_cell.length_c   1.000
_cell.angle_alpha   90.00
_cell.angle_beta   90.00
_cell.angle_gamma   90.00
#
_symmetry.space_group_name_H-M   'P 1'
#
loop_
_entity.id
_entity.type
_entity.pdbx_description
1 polymer ?
#
loop_
_entity_poly.entity_id
_entity_poly.type
_entity_poly.pdbx_seq_one_letter_code
_entity_poly.pdbx_strand_id
1 'polypeptide(L)'
;MNGPSLASPRATSTQGAAKRRATIPAVVLQGAIPFSVFWILADVDDGSRILGAMALGLCAAVCGAVAKPTRYLVAVVWGVTAVGIAIQLRLGADLGTMLTFAVASALLFVGASAVLPRILRHFRAPEKLARLGQLALGAALLLRLIPGLQGHINSGQLAIGSFSLQLGEFSRILAIAGVGLIGWSTLGTLGLRRLFRSESKASSIGLILLAGNLGLLAVVDTGPAIVLTAAAAVMVVASVARIRPILRRIEVWLTAGAIVFLSVSFAAQFNVLDRLETRWSNVSTPDEQLAAALRAAQGGGLIGHGVGTSPLAGHIPVAASDFVPAVVAADLGYLALGAITAALLCCYGIMLSRISRGRTPLAIMGIGVLTALLVQTVITVLGSMGAIPLTGLSTPALAATGSTMLSTFIALGIASAAVREMTAVEPAGRPPTVAPPRAVLGISAGIVAYLCALAVLPIDTSLQGLYLARGDIRTADGAIIASTDSDGERVYPSGGLYSDVGLVVRGYADYGVESMYRSELTCGGPANPLDVLLGLFRQPACVPADIETTLQSPLQKAIKEAAGDSSAQVVVTDSMSGSILALYSSRQKDPADVSAGTAPEAPSRLKSSPPGSTFKVVVAAAALLNDVDADGARTDVVKANGAELTNSRNLECPDTSIATMLAFSCNTTAGYLALHVGQPELNRVAEEYFGANMLTRFDGGDVAPLTLAQEDTSLSAPQLMRTGIGQESVQSSPLAMNAATAVIAHSALSTDGSATPALHLVASVCSGTPAVTAATTFGKALPAPVATEILRGMRQAAEVGTATHLGKAGHSLGRDIAAKSGTAEVSIPGSAAALDSWVTAIIDGRWIITARVQNSTAAQANNAQEIAARILPLIPRSNISYKTPCS
;
A
#
# COMPACT_ATOMS: atom_id res chain seq x y z
N MET A 1 -76.43 -51.14 60.52
CA MET A 1 -75.72 -51.59 59.31
C MET A 1 -74.85 -50.43 58.80
N ASN A 2 -73.55 -50.58 59.07
CA ASN A 2 -72.35 -50.04 58.41
C ASN A 2 -72.42 -48.72 57.62
N GLY A 3 -71.79 -47.66 58.16
CA GLY A 3 -71.00 -46.71 57.36
C GLY A 3 -69.63 -47.32 56.99
N PRO A 4 -68.87 -46.79 56.00
CA PRO A 4 -67.89 -45.73 56.32
C PRO A 4 -67.55 -44.78 55.10
N SER A 5 -67.11 -43.54 55.33
CA SER A 5 -65.73 -42.98 55.34
C SER A 5 -65.04 -42.62 54.01
N LEU A 6 -64.47 -41.41 54.00
CA LEU A 6 -63.34 -40.85 53.24
C LEU A 6 -62.38 -41.85 52.55
N ALA A 7 -62.04 -41.57 51.28
CA ALA A 7 -60.79 -42.03 50.66
C ALA A 7 -60.25 -41.02 49.61
N SER A 8 -59.00 -40.62 49.80
CA SER A 8 -58.14 -39.87 48.88
C SER A 8 -57.71 -40.67 47.65
N PRO A 9 -57.38 -40.05 46.51
CA PRO A 9 -56.46 -40.66 45.55
C PRO A 9 -55.03 -40.21 45.82
N ARG A 10 -54.21 -41.13 46.33
CA ARG A 10 -52.75 -41.10 46.23
C ARG A 10 -52.38 -41.10 44.74
N ALA A 11 -51.90 -39.98 44.22
CA ALA A 11 -51.13 -39.97 42.97
C ALA A 11 -49.70 -40.41 43.27
N THR A 12 -49.34 -41.59 42.79
CA THR A 12 -48.00 -42.17 42.87
C THR A 12 -47.00 -41.30 42.12
N SER A 13 -45.96 -40.85 42.84
CA SER A 13 -44.84 -40.09 42.32
C SER A 13 -43.85 -40.99 41.58
N THR A 14 -44.02 -41.13 40.27
CA THR A 14 -43.03 -41.76 39.37
C THR A 14 -42.44 -40.77 38.35
N GLN A 15 -42.39 -39.48 38.66
CA GLN A 15 -41.70 -38.45 37.83
C GLN A 15 -40.28 -38.09 38.31
N GLY A 16 -39.72 -38.79 39.30
CA GLY A 16 -38.45 -38.42 39.94
C GLY A 16 -37.15 -38.88 39.25
N ALA A 17 -37.17 -39.95 38.45
CA ALA A 17 -35.92 -40.67 38.12
C ALA A 17 -35.37 -40.48 36.68
N ALA A 18 -36.16 -39.98 35.72
CA ALA A 18 -35.74 -39.94 34.31
C ALA A 18 -34.92 -38.69 33.89
N LYS A 19 -34.76 -37.67 34.75
CA LYS A 19 -34.17 -36.37 34.36
C LYS A 19 -32.64 -36.25 34.47
N ARG A 20 -31.91 -37.24 35.02
CA ARG A 20 -30.46 -37.12 35.28
C ARG A 20 -29.52 -37.81 34.28
N ARG A 21 -29.99 -38.72 33.41
CA ARG A 21 -29.11 -39.49 32.51
C ARG A 21 -28.78 -38.83 31.15
N ALA A 22 -29.49 -37.79 30.72
CA ALA A 22 -29.27 -37.17 29.39
C ALA A 22 -28.21 -36.04 29.37
N THR A 23 -27.58 -35.70 30.49
CA THR A 23 -26.74 -34.50 30.62
C THR A 23 -25.27 -34.72 30.23
N ILE A 24 -24.70 -35.87 30.58
CA ILE A 24 -23.27 -36.20 30.33
C ILE A 24 -22.97 -36.39 28.83
N PRO A 25 -23.77 -37.15 28.04
CA PRO A 25 -23.49 -37.36 26.62
C PRO A 25 -23.53 -36.05 25.82
N ALA A 26 -24.39 -35.11 26.22
CA ALA A 26 -24.54 -33.84 25.53
C ALA A 26 -23.37 -32.88 25.77
N VAL A 27 -22.74 -32.92 26.95
CA VAL A 27 -21.58 -32.07 27.29
C VAL A 27 -20.32 -32.60 26.60
N VAL A 28 -20.14 -33.92 26.55
CA VAL A 28 -19.03 -34.56 25.82
C VAL A 28 -19.11 -34.24 24.32
N LEU A 29 -20.30 -34.33 23.72
CA LEU A 29 -20.50 -34.01 22.30
C LEU A 29 -20.23 -32.53 21.96
N GLN A 30 -20.38 -31.61 22.91
CA GLN A 30 -20.09 -30.18 22.71
C GLN A 30 -18.59 -29.90 22.69
N GLY A 31 -17.82 -30.51 23.61
CA GLY A 31 -16.37 -30.35 23.64
C GLY A 31 -15.68 -31.05 22.46
N ALA A 32 -16.29 -32.11 21.91
CA ALA A 32 -15.71 -32.89 20.81
C ALA A 32 -15.48 -32.07 19.53
N ILE A 33 -16.33 -31.09 19.21
CA ILE A 33 -16.20 -30.28 17.98
C ILE A 33 -14.89 -29.46 17.99
N PRO A 34 -14.69 -28.49 18.91
CA PRO A 34 -13.46 -27.71 18.93
C PRO A 34 -12.23 -28.55 19.27
N PHE A 35 -12.39 -29.62 20.06
CA PHE A 35 -11.30 -30.58 20.31
C PHE A 35 -10.80 -31.17 19.00
N SER A 36 -11.70 -31.74 18.18
CA SER A 36 -11.34 -32.41 16.94
C SER A 36 -10.78 -31.42 15.92
N VAL A 37 -11.40 -30.25 15.79
CA VAL A 37 -10.93 -29.20 14.87
C VAL A 37 -9.52 -28.75 15.21
N PHE A 38 -9.24 -28.44 16.48
CA PHE A 38 -7.89 -28.04 16.89
C PHE A 38 -6.89 -29.17 16.71
N TRP A 39 -7.27 -30.40 17.07
CA TRP A 39 -6.44 -31.59 16.90
C TRP A 39 -5.97 -31.80 15.46
N ILE A 40 -6.86 -31.55 14.50
CA ILE A 40 -6.58 -31.74 13.07
C ILE A 40 -5.70 -30.61 12.52
N LEU A 41 -5.94 -29.36 12.93
CA LEU A 41 -5.36 -28.19 12.26
C LEU A 41 -4.13 -27.60 12.95
N ALA A 42 -3.93 -27.84 14.25
CA ALA A 42 -2.85 -27.19 14.99
C ALA A 42 -1.49 -27.80 14.63
N ASP A 43 -0.64 -27.01 13.99
CA ASP A 43 0.73 -27.40 13.68
C ASP A 43 1.69 -27.04 14.83
N VAL A 44 1.63 -27.82 15.91
CA VAL A 44 2.47 -27.68 17.11
C VAL A 44 2.93 -29.06 17.58
N ASP A 45 3.83 -29.15 18.56
CA ASP A 45 4.23 -30.44 19.12
C ASP A 45 3.04 -31.19 19.74
N ASP A 46 3.13 -32.52 19.83
CA ASP A 46 2.01 -33.37 20.27
C ASP A 46 1.50 -33.03 21.69
N GLY A 47 2.39 -32.60 22.59
CA GLY A 47 2.00 -32.17 23.94
C GLY A 47 1.16 -30.90 23.89
N SER A 48 1.60 -29.91 23.12
CA SER A 48 0.87 -28.67 22.86
C SER A 48 -0.45 -28.90 22.13
N ARG A 49 -0.50 -29.83 21.17
CA ARG A 49 -1.74 -30.21 20.45
C ARG A 49 -2.79 -30.77 21.42
N ILE A 50 -2.40 -31.72 22.29
CA ILE A 50 -3.28 -32.31 23.31
C ILE A 50 -3.80 -31.22 24.25
N LEU A 51 -2.90 -30.38 24.78
CA LEU A 51 -3.24 -29.34 25.73
C LEU A 51 -4.26 -28.36 25.13
N GLY A 52 -4.00 -27.87 23.92
CA GLY A 52 -4.89 -26.92 23.25
C GLY A 52 -6.26 -27.52 22.92
N ALA A 53 -6.30 -28.76 22.39
CA ALA A 53 -7.54 -29.45 22.07
C ALA A 53 -8.40 -29.67 23.33
N MET A 54 -7.80 -30.12 24.43
CA MET A 54 -8.48 -30.31 25.71
C MET A 54 -9.01 -28.99 26.28
N ALA A 55 -8.20 -27.93 26.26
CA ALA A 55 -8.58 -26.62 26.78
C ALA A 55 -9.78 -26.02 26.02
N LEU A 56 -9.75 -26.07 24.68
CA LEU A 56 -10.86 -25.58 23.85
C LEU A 56 -12.12 -26.44 23.98
N GLY A 57 -11.96 -27.76 24.07
CA GLY A 57 -13.04 -28.69 24.38
C GLY A 57 -13.73 -28.38 25.71
N LEU A 58 -12.94 -28.11 26.76
CA LEU A 58 -13.44 -27.73 28.07
C LEU A 58 -14.16 -26.38 28.04
N CYS A 59 -13.60 -25.37 27.37
CA CYS A 59 -14.21 -24.05 27.23
C CYS A 59 -15.60 -24.14 26.59
N ALA A 60 -15.74 -24.92 25.52
CA ALA A 60 -17.02 -25.14 24.86
C ALA A 60 -18.03 -25.90 25.74
N ALA A 61 -17.57 -26.94 26.44
CA ALA A 61 -18.39 -27.71 27.37
C ALA A 61 -18.96 -26.84 28.51
N VAL A 62 -18.12 -25.97 29.11
CA VAL A 62 -18.53 -25.05 30.18
C VAL A 62 -19.54 -24.03 29.66
N CYS A 63 -19.28 -23.41 28.49
CA CYS A 63 -20.21 -22.45 27.89
C CYS A 63 -21.57 -23.11 27.57
N GLY A 64 -21.56 -24.28 26.95
CA GLY A 64 -22.77 -25.01 26.57
C GLY A 64 -23.58 -25.54 27.76
N ALA A 65 -22.94 -25.83 28.90
CA ALA A 65 -23.63 -26.18 30.15
C ALA A 65 -24.53 -25.03 30.67
N VAL A 66 -24.08 -23.77 30.50
CA VAL A 66 -24.82 -22.56 30.92
C VAL A 66 -25.84 -22.12 29.85
N ALA A 67 -25.54 -22.38 28.58
CA ALA A 67 -26.32 -21.97 27.42
C ALA A 67 -27.14 -23.12 26.81
N LYS A 68 -27.86 -23.89 27.63
CA LYS A 68 -28.59 -25.12 27.19
C LYS A 68 -29.40 -24.98 25.89
N PRO A 69 -30.18 -23.89 25.65
CA PRO A 69 -30.95 -23.76 24.42
C PRO A 69 -30.09 -23.55 23.16
N THR A 70 -28.89 -22.98 23.32
CA THR A 70 -27.96 -22.62 22.22
C THR A 70 -26.68 -23.44 22.24
N ARG A 71 -26.58 -24.47 23.09
CA ARG A 71 -25.35 -25.23 23.36
C ARG A 71 -24.63 -25.76 22.12
N TYR A 72 -25.37 -26.22 21.11
CA TYR A 72 -24.79 -26.69 19.86
C TYR A 72 -24.30 -25.54 18.97
N LEU A 73 -25.03 -24.43 18.91
CA LEU A 73 -24.59 -23.23 18.17
C LEU A 73 -23.31 -22.66 18.78
N VAL A 74 -23.23 -22.62 20.12
CA VAL A 74 -22.04 -22.19 20.85
C VAL A 74 -20.85 -23.14 20.62
N ALA A 75 -21.08 -24.45 20.54
CA ALA A 75 -20.04 -25.41 20.21
C ALA A 75 -19.48 -25.22 18.79
N VAL A 76 -20.33 -24.84 17.81
CA VAL A 76 -19.88 -24.50 16.45
C VAL A 76 -19.01 -23.25 16.43
N VAL A 77 -19.42 -22.19 17.15
CA VAL A 77 -18.59 -20.98 17.28
C VAL A 77 -17.23 -21.31 17.89
N TRP A 78 -17.19 -22.13 18.94
CA TRP A 78 -15.92 -22.61 19.51
C TRP A 78 -15.09 -23.43 18.52
N GLY A 79 -15.72 -24.21 17.65
CA GLY A 79 -15.04 -24.89 16.54
C GLY A 79 -14.39 -23.90 15.57
N VAL A 80 -15.09 -22.82 15.20
CA VAL A 80 -14.51 -21.75 14.37
C VAL A 80 -13.37 -21.03 15.10
N THR A 81 -13.49 -20.82 16.41
CA THR A 81 -12.41 -20.27 17.23
C THR A 81 -11.20 -21.21 17.31
N ALA A 82 -11.40 -22.52 17.30
CA ALA A 82 -10.32 -23.49 17.19
C ALA A 82 -9.57 -23.37 15.85
N VAL A 83 -10.29 -23.18 14.73
CA VAL A 83 -9.67 -22.87 13.42
C VAL A 83 -8.83 -21.59 13.51
N GLY A 84 -9.43 -20.53 14.07
CA GLY A 84 -8.77 -19.23 14.26
C GLY A 84 -7.48 -19.33 15.06
N ILE A 85 -7.50 -20.02 16.20
CA ILE A 85 -6.31 -20.21 17.03
C ILE A 85 -5.25 -21.03 16.29
N ALA A 86 -5.62 -22.12 15.61
CA ALA A 86 -4.66 -22.94 14.85
C ALA A 86 -3.92 -22.10 13.78
N ILE A 87 -4.63 -21.22 13.07
CA ILE A 87 -4.03 -20.30 12.10
C ILE A 87 -3.11 -19.29 12.77
N GLN A 88 -3.49 -18.72 13.92
CA GLN A 88 -2.64 -17.76 14.61
C GLN A 88 -1.34 -18.38 15.13
N LEU A 89 -1.39 -19.62 15.62
CA LEU A 89 -0.18 -20.36 16.03
C LEU A 89 0.80 -20.50 14.87
N ARG A 90 0.27 -20.85 13.69
CA ARG A 90 1.05 -20.90 12.46
C ARG A 90 1.69 -19.54 12.13
N LEU A 91 0.96 -18.44 12.33
CA LEU A 91 1.46 -17.08 12.11
C LEU A 91 2.45 -16.60 13.21
N GLY A 92 2.87 -17.48 14.12
CA GLY A 92 3.89 -17.20 15.14
C GLY A 92 3.32 -16.77 16.50
N ALA A 93 2.02 -16.94 16.74
CA ALA A 93 1.44 -16.64 18.05
C ALA A 93 1.81 -17.70 19.10
N ASP A 94 1.98 -17.25 20.34
CA ASP A 94 2.22 -18.13 21.49
C ASP A 94 0.94 -18.87 21.93
N LEU A 95 1.04 -20.19 22.11
CA LEU A 95 -0.08 -21.04 22.52
C LEU A 95 -0.59 -20.69 23.92
N GLY A 96 0.30 -20.45 24.88
CA GLY A 96 -0.10 -20.11 26.24
C GLY A 96 -0.98 -18.86 26.28
N THR A 97 -0.59 -17.85 25.53
CA THR A 97 -1.32 -16.59 25.36
C THR A 97 -2.70 -16.82 24.73
N MET A 98 -2.77 -17.60 23.65
CA MET A 98 -4.04 -17.90 22.97
C MET A 98 -5.01 -18.69 23.87
N LEU A 99 -4.49 -19.65 24.64
CA LEU A 99 -5.30 -20.42 25.59
C LEU A 99 -5.78 -19.57 26.76
N THR A 100 -4.97 -18.63 27.27
CA THR A 100 -5.41 -17.68 28.29
C THR A 100 -6.58 -16.83 27.80
N PHE A 101 -6.51 -16.32 26.57
CA PHE A 101 -7.63 -15.57 25.98
C PHE A 101 -8.86 -16.46 25.78
N ALA A 102 -8.69 -17.72 25.38
CA ALA A 102 -9.80 -18.65 25.20
C ALA A 102 -10.51 -18.93 26.55
N VAL A 103 -9.76 -19.23 27.60
CA VAL A 103 -10.32 -19.45 28.94
C VAL A 103 -11.01 -18.19 29.47
N ALA A 104 -10.38 -17.02 29.31
CA ALA A 104 -10.98 -15.74 29.70
C ALA A 104 -12.29 -15.47 28.93
N SER A 105 -12.32 -15.79 27.63
CA SER A 105 -13.54 -15.68 26.80
C SER A 105 -14.66 -16.59 27.29
N ALA A 106 -14.35 -17.83 27.67
CA ALA A 106 -15.33 -18.76 28.25
C ALA A 106 -15.89 -18.24 29.59
N LEU A 107 -15.03 -17.70 30.46
CA LEU A 107 -15.45 -17.11 31.74
C LEU A 107 -16.34 -15.89 31.54
N LEU A 108 -15.97 -14.99 30.61
CA LEU A 108 -16.76 -13.81 30.26
C LEU A 108 -18.11 -14.18 29.64
N PHE A 109 -18.15 -15.21 28.78
CA PHE A 109 -19.39 -15.77 28.25
C PHE A 109 -20.30 -16.26 29.39
N VAL A 110 -19.76 -17.03 30.34
CA VAL A 110 -20.51 -17.52 31.50
C VAL A 110 -21.01 -16.38 32.36
N GLY A 111 -20.18 -15.38 32.63
CA GLY A 111 -20.53 -14.16 33.37
C GLY A 111 -21.69 -13.41 32.70
N ALA A 112 -21.54 -13.08 31.41
CA ALA A 112 -22.59 -12.42 30.63
C ALA A 112 -23.86 -13.27 30.54
N SER A 113 -23.74 -14.60 30.42
CA SER A 113 -24.91 -15.47 30.32
C SER A 113 -25.65 -15.63 31.64
N ALA A 114 -24.95 -15.78 32.76
CA ALA A 114 -25.54 -16.15 34.05
C ALA A 114 -25.78 -14.96 34.99
N VAL A 115 -24.89 -13.96 35.01
CA VAL A 115 -24.91 -12.86 35.97
C VAL A 115 -25.75 -11.69 35.45
N LEU A 116 -25.59 -11.31 34.18
CA LEU A 116 -26.30 -10.16 33.60
C LEU A 116 -27.83 -10.25 33.77
N PRO A 117 -28.51 -11.40 33.52
CA PRO A 117 -29.96 -11.49 33.74
C PRO A 117 -30.36 -11.29 35.20
N ARG A 118 -29.50 -11.66 36.16
CA ARG A 118 -29.76 -11.43 37.59
C ARG A 118 -29.66 -9.95 37.94
N ILE A 119 -28.65 -9.25 37.39
CA ILE A 119 -28.51 -7.80 37.53
C ILE A 119 -29.74 -7.09 36.94
N LEU A 120 -30.13 -7.43 35.71
CA LEU A 120 -31.30 -6.81 35.06
C LEU A 120 -32.61 -7.08 35.83
N ARG A 121 -32.76 -8.27 36.43
CA ARG A 121 -33.92 -8.59 37.27
C ARG A 121 -33.93 -7.86 38.62
N HIS A 122 -32.77 -7.45 39.12
CA HIS A 122 -32.65 -6.64 40.33
C HIS A 122 -33.13 -5.20 40.06
N PHE A 123 -32.76 -4.65 38.90
CA PHE A 123 -33.19 -3.33 38.43
C PHE A 123 -34.48 -3.41 37.60
N ARG A 124 -35.64 -3.69 38.21
CA ARG A 124 -36.92 -3.78 37.47
C ARG A 124 -37.52 -2.43 37.07
N ALA A 125 -37.16 -1.37 37.77
CA ALA A 125 -37.74 -0.04 37.55
C ALA A 125 -37.23 0.55 36.22
N PRO A 126 -38.12 1.01 35.31
CA PRO A 126 -37.72 1.57 34.00
C PRO A 126 -36.72 2.70 34.12
N GLU A 127 -36.88 3.59 35.10
CA GLU A 127 -35.95 4.70 35.35
C GLU A 127 -34.54 4.22 35.75
N LYS A 128 -34.45 3.15 36.55
CA LYS A 128 -33.15 2.58 36.96
C LYS A 128 -32.46 1.90 35.78
N LEU A 129 -33.22 1.24 34.91
CA LEU A 129 -32.71 0.67 33.65
C LEU A 129 -32.25 1.76 32.67
N ALA A 130 -33.00 2.86 32.55
CA ALA A 130 -32.61 4.00 31.73
C ALA A 130 -31.29 4.61 32.21
N ARG A 131 -31.13 4.82 33.52
CA ARG A 131 -29.87 5.32 34.13
C ARG A 131 -28.72 4.34 33.92
N LEU A 132 -28.95 3.04 34.09
CA LEU A 132 -27.94 2.02 33.80
C LEU A 132 -27.54 2.04 32.31
N GLY A 133 -28.49 2.27 31.41
CA GLY A 133 -28.23 2.42 29.99
C GLY A 133 -27.43 3.68 29.65
N GLN A 134 -27.69 4.80 30.31
CA GLN A 134 -26.88 6.02 30.19
C GLN A 134 -25.46 5.81 30.69
N LEU A 135 -25.28 5.15 31.84
CA LEU A 135 -23.96 4.80 32.37
C LEU A 135 -23.20 3.89 31.39
N ALA A 136 -23.88 2.94 30.75
CA ALA A 136 -23.28 2.08 29.74
C ALA A 136 -22.86 2.88 28.48
N LEU A 137 -23.70 3.79 27.97
CA LEU A 137 -23.36 4.66 26.84
C LEU A 137 -22.22 5.64 27.17
N GLY A 138 -22.22 6.20 28.39
CA GLY A 138 -21.17 7.08 28.88
C GLY A 138 -19.84 6.34 29.03
N ALA A 139 -19.87 5.12 29.61
CA ALA A 139 -18.70 4.26 29.69
C ALA A 139 -18.18 3.85 28.31
N ALA A 140 -19.07 3.55 27.36
CA ALA A 140 -18.69 3.26 25.97
C ALA A 140 -17.96 4.46 25.33
N LEU A 141 -18.44 5.68 25.56
CA LEU A 141 -17.82 6.89 25.05
C LEU A 141 -16.46 7.15 25.71
N LEU A 142 -16.37 7.00 27.03
CA LEU A 142 -15.12 7.18 27.78
C LEU A 142 -14.05 6.18 27.36
N LEU A 143 -14.42 4.90 27.19
CA LEU A 143 -13.49 3.86 26.72
C LEU A 143 -12.89 4.17 25.34
N ARG A 144 -13.56 4.99 24.52
CA ARG A 144 -13.04 5.45 23.22
C ARG A 144 -12.19 6.70 23.32
N LEU A 145 -12.49 7.60 24.26
CA LEU A 145 -11.72 8.82 24.46
C LEU A 145 -10.37 8.56 25.16
N ILE A 146 -10.29 7.54 26.02
CA ILE A 146 -9.07 7.23 26.80
C ILE A 146 -7.83 6.97 25.91
N PRO A 147 -7.87 6.10 24.88
CA PRO A 147 -6.73 5.93 23.96
C PRO A 147 -6.34 7.22 23.24
N GLY A 148 -7.32 8.09 22.99
CA GLY A 148 -7.07 9.36 22.31
C GLY A 148 -6.25 10.35 23.13
N LEU A 149 -6.39 10.33 24.46
CA LEU A 149 -5.57 11.13 25.37
C LEU A 149 -4.09 10.70 25.39
N GLN A 150 -3.79 9.50 24.92
CA GLN A 150 -2.43 8.95 24.84
C GLN A 150 -1.84 9.03 23.42
N GLY A 151 -2.46 9.79 22.51
CA GLY A 151 -1.99 9.93 21.12
C GLY A 151 -2.31 8.74 20.20
N HIS A 152 -3.00 7.71 20.70
CA HIS A 152 -3.31 6.48 19.97
C HIS A 152 -4.73 6.50 19.36
N ILE A 153 -5.23 7.68 18.96
CA ILE A 153 -6.63 7.89 18.52
C ILE A 153 -7.03 6.90 17.42
N ASN A 154 -6.17 6.65 16.42
CA ASN A 154 -6.49 5.82 15.25
C ASN A 154 -6.41 4.31 15.51
N SER A 155 -5.67 3.86 16.53
CA SER A 155 -5.53 2.42 16.81
C SER A 155 -6.53 1.93 17.87
N GLY A 156 -6.98 2.82 18.76
CA GLY A 156 -7.87 2.46 19.88
C GLY A 156 -7.27 1.41 20.82
N GLN A 157 -5.95 1.18 20.73
CA GLN A 157 -5.22 0.21 21.53
C GLN A 157 -4.78 0.85 22.86
N LEU A 158 -4.94 0.10 23.94
CA LEU A 158 -4.40 0.40 25.25
C LEU A 158 -3.39 -0.69 25.61
N ALA A 159 -2.12 -0.31 25.79
CA ALA A 159 -1.11 -1.22 26.32
C ALA A 159 -1.29 -1.38 27.84
N ILE A 160 -1.48 -2.62 28.29
CA ILE A 160 -1.53 -3.02 29.71
C ILE A 160 -0.43 -4.05 29.93
N GLY A 161 0.74 -3.60 30.40
CA GLY A 161 1.91 -4.45 30.55
C GLY A 161 2.40 -4.99 29.20
N SER A 162 2.57 -6.30 29.07
CA SER A 162 3.01 -6.98 27.84
C SER A 162 1.89 -7.21 26.82
N PHE A 163 0.66 -6.74 27.07
CA PHE A 163 -0.50 -6.99 26.20
C PHE A 163 -1.13 -5.67 25.75
N SER A 164 -1.65 -5.62 24.51
CA SER A 164 -2.49 -4.53 24.04
C SER A 164 -3.94 -4.96 23.92
N LEU A 165 -4.86 -4.14 24.42
CA LEU A 165 -6.30 -4.33 24.30
C LEU A 165 -6.92 -3.26 23.41
N GLN A 166 -7.72 -3.69 22.45
CA GLN A 166 -8.48 -2.80 21.59
C GLN A 166 -9.80 -2.44 22.27
N LEU A 167 -9.82 -1.31 22.97
CA LEU A 167 -10.98 -0.86 23.76
C LEU A 167 -12.22 -0.57 22.90
N GLY A 168 -12.00 -0.29 21.61
CA GLY A 168 -13.05 -0.12 20.60
C GLY A 168 -14.00 -1.33 20.52
N GLU A 169 -13.50 -2.55 20.67
CA GLU A 169 -14.29 -3.78 20.64
C GLU A 169 -15.32 -3.85 21.79
N PHE A 170 -14.88 -3.52 23.01
CA PHE A 170 -15.72 -3.56 24.21
C PHE A 170 -16.72 -2.40 24.26
N SER A 171 -16.30 -1.22 23.79
CA SER A 171 -17.16 -0.03 23.74
C SER A 171 -18.44 -0.26 22.93
N ARG A 172 -18.37 -1.04 21.84
CA ARG A 172 -19.54 -1.35 20.99
C ARG A 172 -20.58 -2.18 21.74
N ILE A 173 -20.14 -3.17 22.52
CA ILE A 173 -21.04 -4.02 23.31
C ILE A 173 -21.74 -3.18 24.38
N LEU A 174 -21.01 -2.29 25.06
CA LEU A 174 -21.59 -1.37 26.03
C LEU A 174 -22.55 -0.38 25.38
N ALA A 175 -22.24 0.10 24.18
CA ALA A 175 -23.13 0.97 23.43
C ALA A 175 -24.46 0.27 23.10
N ILE A 176 -24.38 -0.96 22.57
CA ILE A 176 -25.54 -1.81 22.31
C ILE A 176 -26.33 -2.10 23.60
N ALA A 177 -25.64 -2.40 24.70
CA ALA A 177 -26.29 -2.61 25.99
C ALA A 177 -27.07 -1.36 26.42
N GLY A 178 -26.45 -0.19 26.31
CA GLY A 178 -27.07 1.09 26.64
C GLY A 178 -28.31 1.40 25.82
N VAL A 179 -28.23 1.23 24.49
CA VAL A 179 -29.37 1.40 23.58
C VAL A 179 -30.50 0.44 23.92
N GLY A 180 -30.20 -0.82 24.25
CA GLY A 180 -31.21 -1.83 24.55
C GLY A 180 -31.96 -1.55 25.86
N LEU A 181 -31.24 -1.08 26.88
CA LEU A 181 -31.82 -0.69 28.16
C LEU A 181 -32.71 0.55 28.05
N ILE A 182 -32.25 1.59 27.32
CA ILE A 182 -33.01 2.83 27.13
C ILE A 182 -34.23 2.58 26.22
N GLY A 183 -34.06 1.82 25.15
CA GLY A 183 -35.14 1.42 24.24
C GLY A 183 -36.25 0.68 24.97
N TRP A 184 -35.90 -0.24 25.89
CA TRP A 184 -36.89 -0.89 26.74
C TRP A 184 -37.60 0.08 27.68
N SER A 185 -36.86 0.93 28.40
CA SER A 185 -37.45 1.83 29.42
C SER A 185 -38.42 2.85 28.82
N THR A 186 -38.23 3.22 27.55
CA THR A 186 -39.02 4.24 26.85
C THR A 186 -40.22 3.67 26.10
N LEU A 187 -40.09 2.48 25.50
CA LEU A 187 -41.09 1.91 24.58
C LEU A 187 -41.82 0.68 25.15
N GLY A 188 -41.24 -0.02 26.14
CA GLY A 188 -41.76 -1.28 26.68
C GLY A 188 -42.85 -1.14 27.74
N THR A 189 -42.93 -0.01 28.44
CA THR A 189 -43.74 0.14 29.67
C THR A 189 -44.81 1.23 29.61
N LEU A 190 -44.72 2.20 28.71
CA LEU A 190 -45.44 3.46 28.82
C LEU A 190 -46.17 3.78 27.51
N GLY A 191 -47.48 3.53 27.48
CA GLY A 191 -48.34 4.02 26.40
C GLY A 191 -48.13 5.52 26.13
N LEU A 192 -48.24 5.92 24.86
CA LEU A 192 -47.89 7.21 24.26
C LEU A 192 -48.26 8.52 25.03
N ARG A 193 -49.13 8.46 26.05
CA ARG A 193 -49.74 9.60 26.73
C ARG A 193 -48.87 10.26 27.83
N ARG A 194 -47.77 9.65 28.28
CA ARG A 194 -46.87 10.24 29.31
C ARG A 194 -45.50 10.70 28.81
N LEU A 195 -45.22 10.60 27.51
CA LEU A 195 -43.94 11.01 26.92
C LEU A 195 -43.60 12.51 27.13
N PHE A 196 -44.59 13.33 27.52
CA PHE A 196 -44.47 14.78 27.68
C PHE A 196 -44.38 15.25 29.15
N ARG A 197 -44.23 14.38 30.16
CA ARG A 197 -44.12 14.81 31.57
C ARG A 197 -42.92 14.17 32.26
N SER A 198 -41.92 15.00 32.60
CA SER A 198 -40.73 14.76 33.45
C SER A 198 -39.73 13.65 33.06
N GLU A 199 -40.17 12.54 32.46
CA GLU A 199 -39.29 11.42 32.07
C GLU A 199 -38.51 11.61 30.75
N SER A 200 -38.62 12.80 30.12
CA SER A 200 -37.95 13.11 28.84
C SER A 200 -36.44 13.29 28.97
N LYS A 201 -35.92 13.78 30.12
CA LYS A 201 -34.49 14.07 30.28
C LYS A 201 -33.60 12.84 30.15
N ALA A 202 -34.04 11.69 30.68
CA ALA A 202 -33.23 10.49 30.66
C ALA A 202 -33.04 9.93 29.22
N SER A 203 -34.12 9.95 28.45
CA SER A 203 -34.14 9.50 27.05
C SER A 203 -33.33 10.45 26.15
N SER A 204 -33.44 11.77 26.36
CA SER A 204 -32.67 12.77 25.61
C SER A 204 -31.17 12.66 25.89
N ILE A 205 -30.75 12.48 27.14
CA ILE A 205 -29.32 12.25 27.49
C ILE A 205 -28.81 10.96 26.83
N GLY A 206 -29.62 9.90 26.84
CA GLY A 206 -29.28 8.65 26.15
C GLY A 206 -29.05 8.84 24.65
N LEU A 207 -29.90 9.60 23.98
CA LEU A 207 -29.76 9.89 22.54
C LEU A 207 -28.52 10.74 22.25
N ILE A 208 -28.21 11.73 23.09
CA ILE A 208 -26.99 12.55 22.98
C ILE A 208 -25.75 11.67 23.15
N LEU A 209 -25.73 10.76 24.14
CA LEU A 209 -24.60 9.86 24.34
C LEU A 209 -24.44 8.86 23.18
N LEU A 210 -25.54 8.38 22.59
CA LEU A 210 -25.50 7.55 21.39
C LEU A 210 -24.95 8.32 20.18
N ALA A 211 -25.44 9.55 19.97
CA ALA A 211 -24.95 10.43 18.91
C ALA A 211 -23.46 10.75 19.09
N GLY A 212 -23.00 11.00 20.32
CA GLY A 212 -21.58 11.18 20.63
C GLY A 212 -20.75 9.92 20.33
N ASN A 213 -21.27 8.74 20.66
CA ASN A 213 -20.61 7.47 20.31
C ASN A 213 -20.51 7.26 18.80
N LEU A 214 -21.56 7.57 18.04
CA LEU A 214 -21.60 7.42 16.58
C LEU A 214 -20.74 8.48 15.87
N GLY A 215 -20.82 9.74 16.31
CA GLY A 215 -20.01 10.84 15.76
C GLY A 215 -18.52 10.61 15.97
N LEU A 216 -18.10 10.19 17.18
CA LEU A 216 -16.71 9.86 17.45
C LEU A 216 -16.23 8.69 16.58
N LEU A 217 -17.03 7.63 16.45
CA LEU A 217 -16.67 6.51 15.57
C LEU A 217 -16.60 6.92 14.11
N ALA A 218 -17.51 7.75 13.62
CA ALA A 218 -17.49 8.17 12.22
C ALA A 218 -16.22 8.96 11.87
N VAL A 219 -15.63 9.67 12.84
CA VAL A 219 -14.36 10.40 12.69
C VAL A 219 -13.15 9.47 12.81
N VAL A 220 -13.17 8.57 13.80
CA VAL A 220 -12.01 7.75 14.18
C VAL A 220 -11.95 6.44 13.40
N ASP A 221 -13.06 5.72 13.30
CA ASP A 221 -13.12 4.37 12.72
C ASP A 221 -14.49 4.04 12.06
N THR A 222 -14.51 4.06 10.74
CA THR A 222 -15.71 3.87 9.91
C THR A 222 -16.31 2.47 10.01
N GLY A 223 -15.52 1.41 10.22
CA GLY A 223 -16.03 0.04 10.30
C GLY A 223 -16.95 -0.18 11.50
N PRO A 224 -16.46 0.02 12.74
CA PRO A 224 -17.27 0.01 13.95
C PRO A 224 -18.49 0.93 13.91
N ALA A 225 -18.41 2.09 13.23
CA ALA A 225 -19.52 3.02 13.06
C ALA A 225 -20.68 2.39 12.29
N ILE A 226 -20.39 1.73 11.16
CA ILE A 226 -21.39 1.02 10.34
C ILE A 226 -22.06 -0.09 11.15
N VAL A 227 -21.26 -0.89 11.86
CA VAL A 227 -21.76 -2.01 12.68
C VAL A 227 -22.69 -1.51 13.80
N LEU A 228 -22.28 -0.47 14.55
CA LEU A 228 -23.09 0.08 15.64
C LEU A 228 -24.38 0.74 15.12
N THR A 229 -24.31 1.42 13.99
CA THR A 229 -25.48 2.05 13.35
C THR A 229 -26.50 1.00 12.93
N ALA A 230 -26.05 -0.06 12.25
CA ALA A 230 -26.92 -1.17 11.84
C ALA A 230 -27.58 -1.85 13.06
N ALA A 231 -26.80 -2.14 14.10
CA ALA A 231 -27.32 -2.72 15.34
C ALA A 231 -28.36 -1.82 16.01
N ALA A 232 -28.06 -0.52 16.17
CA ALA A 232 -28.98 0.44 16.78
C ALA A 232 -30.28 0.59 15.97
N ALA A 233 -30.19 0.64 14.63
CA ALA A 233 -31.37 0.73 13.76
C ALA A 233 -32.30 -0.49 13.92
N VAL A 234 -31.75 -1.71 13.91
CA VAL A 234 -32.54 -2.94 14.09
C VAL A 234 -33.16 -3.00 15.50
N MET A 235 -32.42 -2.60 16.54
CA MET A 235 -32.94 -2.56 17.91
C MET A 235 -34.08 -1.56 18.07
N VAL A 236 -34.00 -0.41 17.42
CA VAL A 236 -35.04 0.61 17.41
C VAL A 236 -36.30 0.06 16.75
N VAL A 237 -36.19 -0.59 15.58
CA VAL A 237 -37.33 -1.26 14.92
C VAL A 237 -37.94 -2.36 15.81
N ALA A 238 -37.10 -3.20 16.42
CA ALA A 238 -37.55 -4.25 17.33
C ALA A 238 -38.31 -3.70 18.54
N SER A 239 -37.95 -2.49 18.99
CA SER A 239 -38.60 -1.81 20.10
C SER A 239 -39.98 -1.21 19.74
N VAL A 240 -40.33 -1.07 18.46
CA VAL A 240 -41.44 -0.22 17.98
C VAL A 240 -42.65 -0.97 17.39
N ALA A 241 -42.59 -2.29 17.16
CA ALA A 241 -43.54 -3.05 16.32
C ALA A 241 -45.01 -3.24 16.84
N ARG A 242 -45.77 -2.15 17.09
CA ARG A 242 -47.25 -2.07 17.05
C ARG A 242 -47.67 -0.73 16.41
N ILE A 243 -47.89 -0.68 15.09
CA ILE A 243 -48.05 0.57 14.32
C ILE A 243 -49.41 0.65 13.59
N ARG A 244 -50.50 0.99 14.30
CA ARG A 244 -51.70 1.60 13.67
C ARG A 244 -51.95 3.07 14.05
N PRO A 245 -51.41 3.64 15.14
CA PRO A 245 -51.46 5.09 15.37
C PRO A 245 -50.13 5.83 15.09
N ILE A 246 -49.09 5.15 14.63
CA ILE A 246 -47.72 5.72 14.47
C ILE A 246 -47.55 6.63 13.23
N LEU A 247 -48.50 6.63 12.29
CA LEU A 247 -48.52 7.61 11.20
C LEU A 247 -48.58 9.08 11.69
N ARG A 248 -48.90 9.32 12.97
CA ARG A 248 -48.94 10.65 13.59
C ARG A 248 -47.68 11.12 14.34
N ARG A 249 -46.56 10.37 14.32
CA ARG A 249 -45.32 10.77 15.01
C ARG A 249 -44.07 10.67 14.13
N ILE A 250 -44.21 11.15 12.90
CA ILE A 250 -43.13 11.29 11.91
C ILE A 250 -41.99 12.20 12.43
N GLU A 251 -42.26 13.10 13.38
CA GLU A 251 -41.29 14.08 13.90
C GLU A 251 -40.11 13.49 14.69
N VAL A 252 -40.33 12.45 15.52
CA VAL A 252 -39.26 11.78 16.29
C VAL A 252 -38.36 10.94 15.38
N TRP A 253 -38.94 10.41 14.30
CA TRP A 253 -38.22 9.64 13.28
C TRP A 253 -37.49 10.53 12.29
N LEU A 254 -38.04 11.69 11.96
CA LEU A 254 -37.36 12.74 11.21
C LEU A 254 -36.19 13.31 12.00
N THR A 255 -36.29 13.46 13.32
CA THR A 255 -35.16 13.92 14.14
C THR A 255 -34.10 12.84 14.35
N ALA A 256 -34.46 11.59 14.62
CA ALA A 256 -33.49 10.50 14.68
C ALA A 256 -32.84 10.24 13.30
N GLY A 257 -33.64 10.28 12.22
CA GLY A 257 -33.18 10.19 10.85
C GLY A 257 -32.31 11.38 10.44
N ALA A 258 -32.66 12.61 10.85
CA ALA A 258 -31.85 13.80 10.63
C ALA A 258 -30.54 13.77 11.44
N ILE A 259 -30.53 13.23 12.66
CA ILE A 259 -29.30 13.07 13.45
C ILE A 259 -28.39 12.02 12.82
N VAL A 260 -28.93 10.89 12.35
CA VAL A 260 -28.16 9.89 11.60
C VAL A 260 -27.66 10.47 10.28
N PHE A 261 -28.53 11.16 9.53
CA PHE A 261 -28.19 11.83 8.28
C PHE A 261 -27.16 12.94 8.46
N LEU A 262 -27.27 13.77 9.50
CA LEU A 262 -26.30 14.81 9.84
C LEU A 262 -24.99 14.20 10.35
N SER A 263 -25.02 13.11 11.11
CA SER A 263 -23.80 12.42 11.54
C SER A 263 -23.06 11.80 10.36
N VAL A 264 -23.79 11.21 9.41
CA VAL A 264 -23.25 10.68 8.15
C VAL A 264 -22.78 11.82 7.22
N SER A 265 -23.53 12.91 7.11
CA SER A 265 -23.20 14.06 6.24
C SER A 265 -22.02 14.89 6.79
N PHE A 266 -21.93 15.05 8.11
CA PHE A 266 -20.82 15.72 8.79
C PHE A 266 -19.54 14.88 8.71
N ALA A 267 -19.65 13.55 8.80
CA ALA A 267 -18.52 12.64 8.55
C ALA A 267 -18.11 12.64 7.06
N ALA A 268 -19.08 12.69 6.13
CA ALA A 268 -18.86 12.75 4.70
C ALA A 268 -18.15 14.04 4.24
N GLN A 269 -18.40 15.19 4.88
CA GLN A 269 -17.88 16.49 4.46
C GLN A 269 -16.39 16.76 4.78
N PHE A 270 -15.76 16.04 5.72
CA PHE A 270 -14.41 16.40 6.17
C PHE A 270 -13.32 15.35 5.99
N ASN A 271 -13.63 14.07 5.79
CA ASN A 271 -12.59 13.02 5.59
C ASN A 271 -13.12 11.66 5.10
N VAL A 272 -14.43 11.36 5.23
CA VAL A 272 -14.94 10.00 4.94
C VAL A 272 -15.17 9.76 3.46
N LEU A 273 -15.56 10.75 2.65
CA LEU A 273 -15.66 10.55 1.20
C LEU A 273 -14.28 10.32 0.58
N ASP A 274 -13.30 11.13 0.94
CA ASP A 274 -11.91 10.96 0.49
C ASP A 274 -11.33 9.62 0.97
N ARG A 275 -11.51 9.24 2.25
CA ARG A 275 -11.10 7.90 2.74
C ARG A 275 -11.88 6.75 2.12
N LEU A 276 -13.17 6.92 1.85
CA LEU A 276 -13.97 5.90 1.18
C LEU A 276 -13.55 5.79 -0.27
N GLU A 277 -13.27 6.88 -0.95
CA GLU A 277 -12.74 6.93 -2.32
C GLU A 277 -11.34 6.33 -2.40
N THR A 278 -10.46 6.62 -1.45
CA THR A 278 -9.15 5.95 -1.29
C THR A 278 -9.32 4.45 -1.00
N ARG A 279 -10.26 4.06 -0.12
CA ARG A 279 -10.49 2.64 0.16
C ARG A 279 -11.21 1.93 -1.00
N TRP A 280 -12.02 2.63 -1.78
CA TRP A 280 -12.70 2.11 -2.97
C TRP A 280 -11.72 2.01 -4.14
N SER A 281 -10.80 2.96 -4.28
CA SER A 281 -9.69 2.87 -5.22
C SER A 281 -8.73 1.74 -4.82
N ASN A 282 -8.48 1.49 -3.53
CA ASN A 282 -7.76 0.28 -3.09
C ASN A 282 -8.46 -1.02 -3.52
N VAL A 283 -9.77 -1.04 -3.76
CA VAL A 283 -10.44 -2.22 -4.32
C VAL A 283 -10.12 -2.39 -5.82
N SER A 284 -10.09 -1.29 -6.58
CA SER A 284 -9.79 -1.33 -8.04
C SER A 284 -8.30 -1.40 -8.38
N THR A 285 -7.45 -0.86 -7.50
CA THR A 285 -5.98 -0.80 -7.58
C THR A 285 -5.43 -1.15 -6.19
N PRO A 286 -5.33 -2.44 -5.85
CA PRO A 286 -4.94 -2.89 -4.51
C PRO A 286 -3.61 -2.32 -4.04
N ASP A 287 -3.61 -1.81 -2.81
CA ASP A 287 -2.38 -1.56 -2.07
C ASP A 287 -1.61 -2.86 -1.84
N GLU A 288 -0.33 -2.79 -1.46
CA GLU A 288 0.50 -4.00 -1.32
C GLU A 288 -0.08 -5.02 -0.32
N GLN A 289 -0.80 -4.56 0.70
CA GLN A 289 -1.37 -5.41 1.73
C GLN A 289 -2.56 -6.22 1.20
N LEU A 290 -3.53 -5.54 0.58
CA LEU A 290 -4.67 -6.20 -0.04
C LEU A 290 -4.23 -7.04 -1.26
N ALA A 291 -3.27 -6.54 -2.05
CA ALA A 291 -2.70 -7.30 -3.17
C ALA A 291 -2.02 -8.60 -2.71
N ALA A 292 -1.28 -8.58 -1.60
CA ALA A 292 -0.67 -9.78 -1.02
C ALA A 292 -1.74 -10.76 -0.50
N ALA A 293 -2.76 -10.26 0.20
CA ALA A 293 -3.85 -11.08 0.71
C ALA A 293 -4.67 -11.76 -0.40
N LEU A 294 -5.01 -11.01 -1.46
CA LEU A 294 -5.72 -11.53 -2.62
C LEU A 294 -4.90 -12.58 -3.37
N ARG A 295 -3.60 -12.34 -3.60
CA ARG A 295 -2.70 -13.32 -4.24
C ARG A 295 -2.59 -14.61 -3.44
N ALA A 296 -2.44 -14.51 -2.12
CA ALA A 296 -2.38 -15.68 -1.25
C ALA A 296 -3.69 -16.47 -1.25
N ALA A 297 -4.83 -15.79 -1.15
CA ALA A 297 -6.15 -16.42 -1.19
C ALA A 297 -6.43 -17.08 -2.55
N GLN A 298 -6.06 -16.42 -3.65
CA GLN A 298 -6.16 -16.96 -5.02
C GLN A 298 -5.30 -18.21 -5.20
N GLY A 299 -4.10 -18.24 -4.60
CA GLY A 299 -3.24 -19.43 -4.63
C GLY A 299 -3.89 -20.67 -4.02
N GLY A 300 -4.61 -20.50 -2.91
CA GLY A 300 -5.36 -21.59 -2.30
C GLY A 300 -6.49 -22.13 -3.18
N GLY A 301 -7.09 -21.32 -4.05
CA GLY A 301 -8.21 -21.73 -4.88
C GLY A 301 -9.39 -22.30 -4.08
N LEU A 302 -10.19 -23.20 -4.67
CA LEU A 302 -11.37 -23.74 -3.99
C LEU A 302 -11.03 -24.63 -2.79
N ILE A 303 -9.90 -25.34 -2.84
CA ILE A 303 -9.58 -26.45 -1.94
C ILE A 303 -8.53 -26.07 -0.86
N GLY A 304 -7.70 -25.07 -1.14
CA GLY A 304 -6.59 -24.65 -0.28
C GLY A 304 -5.30 -25.43 -0.56
N HIS A 305 -4.17 -24.89 -0.11
CA HIS A 305 -2.88 -25.58 -0.18
C HIS A 305 -2.68 -26.62 0.93
N GLY A 306 -3.54 -26.61 1.96
CA GLY A 306 -3.31 -27.25 3.24
C GLY A 306 -2.90 -26.23 4.32
N VAL A 307 -3.15 -26.59 5.58
CA VAL A 307 -2.68 -25.76 6.71
C VAL A 307 -1.17 -25.84 6.80
N GLY A 308 -0.50 -24.70 6.92
CA GLY A 308 0.96 -24.66 7.06
C GLY A 308 1.73 -24.62 5.75
N THR A 309 1.10 -25.02 4.64
CA THR A 309 1.79 -25.27 3.36
C THR A 309 1.69 -24.13 2.35
N SER A 310 0.77 -23.18 2.55
CA SER A 310 0.67 -22.02 1.65
C SER A 310 1.95 -21.16 1.67
N PRO A 311 2.62 -20.94 0.53
CA PRO A 311 3.87 -20.17 0.45
C PRO A 311 3.67 -18.67 0.66
N LEU A 312 2.49 -18.15 0.33
CA LEU A 312 2.18 -16.72 0.32
C LEU A 312 1.46 -16.27 1.60
N ALA A 313 0.84 -17.19 2.36
CA ALA A 313 0.08 -16.86 3.56
C ALA A 313 0.92 -16.16 4.65
N GLY A 314 2.18 -16.55 4.81
CA GLY A 314 3.11 -15.92 5.76
C GLY A 314 3.60 -14.52 5.34
N HIS A 315 3.39 -14.16 4.08
CA HIS A 315 3.83 -12.88 3.50
C HIS A 315 2.70 -11.83 3.46
N ILE A 316 1.50 -12.15 3.96
CA ILE A 316 0.40 -11.19 4.05
C ILE A 316 0.71 -10.20 5.19
N PRO A 317 0.86 -8.90 4.90
CA PRO A 317 1.04 -7.90 5.95
C PRO A 317 -0.20 -7.89 6.87
N VAL A 318 0.01 -7.94 8.18
CA VAL A 318 -1.08 -7.96 9.18
C VAL A 318 -2.04 -9.17 9.01
N ALA A 319 -1.51 -10.32 8.56
CA ALA A 319 -2.24 -11.59 8.42
C ALA A 319 -3.04 -11.99 9.68
N ALA A 320 -2.56 -11.58 10.85
CA ALA A 320 -3.09 -11.95 12.15
C ALA A 320 -4.37 -11.20 12.59
N SER A 321 -4.86 -10.17 11.87
CA SER A 321 -6.11 -9.49 12.26
C SER A 321 -7.19 -9.52 11.19
N ASP A 322 -7.10 -8.67 10.19
CA ASP A 322 -8.20 -8.33 9.29
C ASP A 322 -8.19 -9.24 8.05
N PHE A 323 -7.01 -9.79 7.74
CA PHE A 323 -6.77 -10.71 6.63
C PHE A 323 -6.81 -12.19 7.01
N VAL A 324 -7.21 -12.53 8.24
CA VAL A 324 -7.40 -13.94 8.65
C VAL A 324 -8.30 -14.72 7.68
N PRO A 325 -9.41 -14.17 7.14
CA PRO A 325 -10.19 -14.88 6.11
C PRO A 325 -9.40 -15.17 4.83
N ALA A 326 -8.47 -14.29 4.43
CA ALA A 326 -7.58 -14.53 3.29
C ALA A 326 -6.56 -15.64 3.56
N VAL A 327 -6.04 -15.72 4.79
CA VAL A 327 -5.21 -16.85 5.23
C VAL A 327 -6.01 -18.15 5.23
N VAL A 328 -7.26 -18.13 5.72
CA VAL A 328 -8.18 -19.29 5.65
C VAL A 328 -8.41 -19.72 4.20
N ALA A 329 -8.62 -18.78 3.27
CA ALA A 329 -8.80 -19.11 1.86
C ALA A 329 -7.52 -19.70 1.24
N ALA A 330 -6.35 -19.16 1.59
CA ALA A 330 -5.05 -19.66 1.11
C ALA A 330 -4.78 -21.10 1.59
N ASP A 331 -5.11 -21.39 2.84
CA ASP A 331 -4.77 -22.66 3.51
C ASP A 331 -5.82 -23.73 3.33
N LEU A 332 -7.08 -23.38 3.54
CA LEU A 332 -8.22 -24.30 3.59
C LEU A 332 -9.14 -24.18 2.37
N GLY A 333 -8.91 -23.17 1.52
CA GLY A 333 -9.68 -22.93 0.30
C GLY A 333 -10.94 -22.10 0.51
N TYR A 334 -11.47 -21.56 -0.59
CA TYR A 334 -12.72 -20.80 -0.58
C TYR A 334 -13.94 -21.62 -0.11
N LEU A 335 -13.93 -22.95 -0.29
CA LEU A 335 -15.01 -23.80 0.22
C LEU A 335 -15.03 -23.84 1.75
N ALA A 336 -13.87 -23.95 2.40
CA ALA A 336 -13.77 -23.89 3.85
C ALA A 336 -14.16 -22.51 4.38
N LEU A 337 -13.64 -21.44 3.77
CA LEU A 337 -14.01 -20.07 4.15
C LEU A 337 -15.52 -19.88 4.05
N GLY A 338 -16.12 -20.23 2.92
CA GLY A 338 -17.56 -20.14 2.70
C GLY A 338 -18.37 -20.95 3.70
N ALA A 339 -17.93 -22.17 4.03
CA ALA A 339 -18.59 -23.02 5.02
C ALA A 339 -18.49 -22.44 6.45
N ILE A 340 -17.33 -21.93 6.85
CA ILE A 340 -17.12 -21.24 8.15
C ILE A 340 -18.02 -20.00 8.24
N THR A 341 -18.01 -19.15 7.21
CA THR A 341 -18.87 -17.96 7.15
C THR A 341 -20.35 -18.35 7.23
N ALA A 342 -20.80 -19.32 6.44
CA ALA A 342 -22.17 -19.81 6.47
C ALA A 342 -22.57 -20.37 7.84
N ALA A 343 -21.67 -21.11 8.51
CA ALA A 343 -21.89 -21.65 9.84
C ALA A 343 -22.08 -20.53 10.88
N LEU A 344 -21.24 -19.49 10.85
CA LEU A 344 -21.37 -18.33 11.73
C LEU A 344 -22.68 -17.57 11.48
N LEU A 345 -22.99 -17.25 10.21
CA LEU A 345 -24.22 -16.56 9.85
C LEU A 345 -25.47 -17.35 10.24
N CYS A 346 -25.46 -18.66 10.04
CA CYS A 346 -26.55 -19.54 10.49
C CYS A 346 -26.68 -19.55 12.02
N CYS A 347 -25.58 -19.67 12.75
CA CYS A 347 -25.61 -19.66 14.21
C CYS A 347 -26.20 -18.35 14.76
N TYR A 348 -25.70 -17.21 14.28
CA TYR A 348 -26.17 -15.90 14.71
C TYR A 348 -27.62 -15.65 14.26
N GLY A 349 -27.98 -16.02 13.04
CA GLY A 349 -29.34 -15.90 12.50
C GLY A 349 -30.38 -16.76 13.22
N ILE A 350 -30.02 -18.00 13.60
CA ILE A 350 -30.89 -18.88 14.41
C ILE A 350 -31.07 -18.33 15.83
N MET A 351 -30.00 -17.81 16.44
CA MET A 351 -30.14 -17.15 17.75
C MET A 351 -31.03 -15.90 17.64
N LEU A 352 -30.86 -15.11 16.57
CA LEU A 352 -31.60 -13.88 16.32
C LEU A 352 -33.08 -14.16 16.10
N SER A 353 -33.42 -15.19 15.32
CA SER A 353 -34.83 -15.57 15.07
C SER A 353 -35.56 -15.96 16.36
N ARG A 354 -34.88 -16.63 17.29
CA ARG A 354 -35.42 -17.03 18.60
C ARG A 354 -35.70 -15.88 19.55
N ILE A 355 -35.02 -14.74 19.39
CA ILE A 355 -35.21 -13.55 20.23
C ILE A 355 -35.92 -12.40 19.52
N SER A 356 -36.12 -12.48 18.21
CA SER A 356 -36.69 -11.42 17.36
C SER A 356 -38.08 -10.92 17.81
N ARG A 357 -38.86 -11.78 18.47
CA ARG A 357 -40.19 -11.45 19.02
C ARG A 357 -40.13 -10.99 20.47
N GLY A 358 -38.98 -11.15 21.11
CA GLY A 358 -38.75 -10.83 22.51
C GLY A 358 -38.78 -9.33 22.74
N ARG A 359 -39.60 -8.93 23.71
CA ARG A 359 -39.71 -7.56 24.19
C ARG A 359 -39.27 -7.53 25.66
N THR A 360 -38.00 -7.80 25.89
CA THR A 360 -37.33 -7.64 27.19
C THR A 360 -36.03 -6.86 26.94
N PRO A 361 -35.45 -6.18 27.95
CA PRO A 361 -34.17 -5.49 27.76
C PRO A 361 -33.10 -6.43 27.20
N LEU A 362 -33.06 -7.65 27.73
CA LEU A 362 -32.09 -8.67 27.32
C LEU A 362 -32.34 -9.16 25.88
N ALA A 363 -33.60 -9.31 25.45
CA ALA A 363 -33.93 -9.64 24.06
C ALA A 363 -33.49 -8.53 23.08
N ILE A 364 -33.74 -7.26 23.41
CA ILE A 364 -33.34 -6.12 22.57
C ILE A 364 -31.81 -6.01 22.50
N MET A 365 -31.11 -6.17 23.63
CA MET A 365 -29.65 -6.25 23.67
C MET A 365 -29.13 -7.41 22.82
N GLY A 366 -29.75 -8.59 22.94
CA GLY A 366 -29.44 -9.78 22.15
C GLY A 366 -29.59 -9.56 20.65
N ILE A 367 -30.66 -8.86 20.22
CA ILE A 367 -30.89 -8.48 18.83
C ILE A 367 -29.75 -7.59 18.33
N GLY A 368 -29.37 -6.58 19.12
CA GLY A 368 -28.27 -5.68 18.79
C GLY A 368 -26.93 -6.39 18.62
N VAL A 369 -26.53 -7.21 19.60
CA VAL A 369 -25.22 -7.89 19.54
C VAL A 369 -25.16 -8.92 18.42
N LEU A 370 -26.24 -9.66 18.14
CA LEU A 370 -26.28 -10.61 17.02
C LEU A 370 -26.28 -9.89 15.67
N THR A 371 -26.97 -8.76 15.55
CA THR A 371 -26.93 -7.92 14.34
C THR A 371 -25.50 -7.41 14.10
N ALA A 372 -24.83 -6.94 15.16
CA ALA A 372 -23.45 -6.48 15.07
C ALA A 372 -22.50 -7.60 14.60
N LEU A 373 -22.61 -8.80 15.17
CA LEU A 373 -21.80 -9.96 14.78
C LEU A 373 -22.06 -10.39 13.32
N LEU A 374 -23.32 -10.39 12.87
CA LEU A 374 -23.69 -10.70 11.49
C LEU A 374 -23.07 -9.71 10.50
N VAL A 375 -23.28 -8.41 10.72
CA VAL A 375 -22.78 -7.35 9.84
C VAL A 375 -21.25 -7.36 9.82
N GLN A 376 -20.60 -7.50 10.97
CA GLN A 376 -19.15 -7.55 11.05
C GLN A 376 -18.57 -8.77 10.33
N THR A 377 -19.17 -9.95 10.46
CA THR A 377 -18.71 -11.15 9.75
C THR A 377 -18.78 -10.97 8.23
N VAL A 378 -19.86 -10.39 7.72
CA VAL A 378 -20.01 -10.11 6.28
C VAL A 378 -18.98 -9.10 5.80
N ILE A 379 -18.83 -7.97 6.51
CA ILE A 379 -17.93 -6.89 6.09
C ILE A 379 -16.47 -7.37 6.07
N THR A 380 -16.05 -8.13 7.07
CA THR A 380 -14.65 -8.59 7.20
C THR A 380 -14.29 -9.64 6.15
N VAL A 381 -15.18 -10.59 5.87
CA VAL A 381 -14.97 -11.57 4.81
C VAL A 381 -14.99 -10.90 3.43
N LEU A 382 -15.96 -10.02 3.14
CA LEU A 382 -15.99 -9.33 1.84
C LEU A 382 -14.81 -8.35 1.67
N GLY A 383 -14.39 -7.68 2.75
CA GLY A 383 -13.30 -6.72 2.74
C GLY A 383 -11.94 -7.38 2.48
N SER A 384 -11.66 -8.49 3.16
CA SER A 384 -10.42 -9.26 2.94
C SER A 384 -10.32 -9.89 1.56
N MET A 385 -11.46 -10.06 0.87
CA MET A 385 -11.56 -10.52 -0.52
C MET A 385 -11.60 -9.37 -1.53
N GLY A 386 -11.42 -8.11 -1.11
CA GLY A 386 -11.47 -6.96 -2.02
C GLY A 386 -12.84 -6.75 -2.69
N ALA A 387 -13.92 -7.38 -2.21
CA ALA A 387 -15.26 -7.17 -2.76
C ALA A 387 -15.91 -5.87 -2.25
N ILE A 388 -15.51 -5.45 -1.05
CA ILE A 388 -15.82 -4.15 -0.47
C ILE A 388 -14.54 -3.57 0.14
N PRO A 389 -14.50 -2.28 0.47
CA PRO A 389 -13.30 -1.69 1.06
C PRO A 389 -13.03 -2.25 2.47
N LEU A 390 -11.74 -2.44 2.79
CA LEU A 390 -11.30 -2.87 4.11
C LEU A 390 -11.69 -1.84 5.19
N THR A 391 -12.25 -2.32 6.29
CA THR A 391 -12.80 -1.44 7.33
C THR A 391 -12.07 -1.47 8.67
N GLY A 392 -10.92 -2.16 8.79
CA GLY A 392 -10.19 -2.25 10.06
C GLY A 392 -10.84 -3.18 11.11
N LEU A 393 -11.77 -4.03 10.67
CA LEU A 393 -12.54 -4.91 11.56
C LEU A 393 -11.95 -6.32 11.52
N SER A 394 -11.87 -6.96 12.69
CA SER A 394 -11.48 -8.37 12.79
C SER A 394 -12.69 -9.30 12.69
N THR A 395 -12.51 -10.49 12.11
CA THR A 395 -13.63 -11.43 11.88
C THR A 395 -14.10 -12.06 13.20
N PRO A 396 -15.38 -11.95 13.61
CA PRO A 396 -15.84 -12.47 14.90
C PRO A 396 -15.63 -13.98 15.01
N ALA A 397 -15.18 -14.43 16.19
CA ALA A 397 -14.84 -15.82 16.52
C ALA A 397 -13.70 -16.47 15.72
N LEU A 398 -13.42 -16.03 14.48
CA LEU A 398 -12.36 -16.55 13.62
C LEU A 398 -11.02 -15.82 13.82
N ALA A 399 -11.03 -14.49 13.89
CA ALA A 399 -9.84 -13.73 14.25
C ALA A 399 -9.62 -13.87 15.77
N ALA A 400 -8.76 -14.81 16.16
CA ALA A 400 -8.43 -15.08 17.56
C ALA A 400 -7.45 -14.05 18.16
N THR A 401 -7.55 -12.78 17.75
CA THR A 401 -6.86 -11.68 18.42
C THR A 401 -7.51 -11.47 19.79
N GLY A 402 -6.70 -11.21 20.83
CA GLY A 402 -7.16 -11.25 22.22
C GLY A 402 -8.44 -10.43 22.48
N SER A 403 -8.53 -9.21 21.97
CA SER A 403 -9.69 -8.33 22.22
C SER A 403 -10.96 -8.73 21.47
N THR A 404 -10.84 -9.11 20.19
CA THR A 404 -11.98 -9.51 19.35
C THR A 404 -12.58 -10.84 19.82
N MET A 405 -11.74 -11.77 20.27
CA MET A 405 -12.23 -13.03 20.84
C MET A 405 -13.01 -12.76 22.14
N LEU A 406 -12.44 -12.00 23.08
CA LEU A 406 -13.11 -11.67 24.35
C LEU A 406 -14.44 -10.94 24.12
N SER A 407 -14.47 -9.94 23.22
CA SER A 407 -15.68 -9.17 22.92
C SER A 407 -16.77 -10.05 22.29
N THR A 408 -16.40 -10.92 21.34
CA THR A 408 -17.32 -11.86 20.68
C THR A 408 -18.01 -12.78 21.68
N PHE A 409 -17.26 -13.32 22.65
CA PHE A 409 -17.83 -14.22 23.65
C PHE A 409 -18.68 -13.52 24.73
N ILE A 410 -18.40 -12.25 25.05
CA ILE A 410 -19.34 -11.42 25.84
C ILE A 410 -20.66 -11.26 25.08
N ALA A 411 -20.60 -10.87 23.81
CA ALA A 411 -21.78 -10.69 22.95
C ALA A 411 -22.61 -11.98 22.84
N LEU A 412 -21.97 -13.13 22.63
CA LEU A 412 -22.65 -14.43 22.58
C LEU A 412 -23.22 -14.86 23.93
N GLY A 413 -22.59 -14.48 25.04
CA GLY A 413 -23.12 -14.69 26.39
C GLY A 413 -24.43 -13.94 26.61
N ILE A 414 -24.49 -12.66 26.20
CA ILE A 414 -25.71 -11.82 26.22
C ILE A 414 -26.80 -12.45 25.35
N ALA A 415 -26.47 -12.81 24.10
CA ALA A 415 -27.41 -13.41 23.17
C ALA A 415 -27.95 -14.76 23.67
N SER A 416 -27.09 -15.62 24.24
CA SER A 416 -27.50 -16.90 24.82
C SER A 416 -28.41 -16.73 26.04
N ALA A 417 -28.17 -15.69 26.85
CA ALA A 417 -29.05 -15.36 27.97
C ALA A 417 -30.44 -14.91 27.49
N ALA A 418 -30.49 -14.10 26.44
CA ALA A 418 -31.72 -13.63 25.80
C ALA A 418 -32.55 -14.80 25.24
N VAL A 419 -31.90 -15.71 24.50
CA VAL A 419 -32.56 -16.92 23.99
C VAL A 419 -33.13 -17.76 25.13
N ARG A 420 -32.35 -17.94 26.22
CA ARG A 420 -32.80 -18.70 27.39
C ARG A 420 -34.02 -18.07 28.06
N GLU A 421 -34.05 -16.74 28.16
CA GLU A 421 -35.22 -16.02 28.68
C GLU A 421 -36.45 -16.27 27.81
N MET A 422 -36.33 -16.16 26.47
CA MET A 422 -37.46 -16.35 25.55
C MET A 422 -37.98 -17.79 25.54
N THR A 423 -37.08 -18.79 25.63
CA THR A 423 -37.49 -20.20 25.72
C THR A 423 -38.21 -20.55 27.02
N ALA A 424 -38.03 -19.76 28.09
CA ALA A 424 -38.74 -19.98 29.34
C ALA A 424 -40.17 -19.43 29.34
N VAL A 425 -40.54 -18.61 28.34
CA VAL A 425 -41.83 -17.88 28.27
C VAL A 425 -42.83 -18.56 27.32
N GLU A 426 -42.40 -19.41 26.36
CA GLU A 426 -43.31 -20.10 25.45
C GLU A 426 -44.09 -21.26 26.14
N PRO A 427 -45.44 -21.31 26.05
CA PRO A 427 -46.21 -22.45 26.53
C PRO A 427 -45.99 -23.70 25.65
N ALA A 428 -45.88 -24.86 26.30
CA ALA A 428 -45.70 -26.17 25.67
C ALA A 428 -46.88 -26.53 24.77
N GLY A 429 -46.83 -26.20 23.47
CA GLY A 429 -47.91 -26.54 22.55
C GLY A 429 -47.75 -26.11 21.10
N ARG A 430 -46.70 -25.36 20.73
CA ARG A 430 -46.46 -24.98 19.33
C ARG A 430 -45.19 -25.67 18.82
N PRO A 431 -45.21 -26.38 17.68
CA PRO A 431 -43.98 -26.92 17.11
C PRO A 431 -43.03 -25.74 16.84
N PRO A 432 -41.73 -25.86 17.14
CA PRO A 432 -40.77 -24.80 16.87
C PRO A 432 -40.77 -24.54 15.36
N THR A 433 -41.33 -23.40 14.94
CA THR A 433 -41.25 -22.97 13.54
C THR A 433 -39.84 -22.48 13.27
N VAL A 434 -39.07 -23.43 12.72
CA VAL A 434 -37.74 -23.49 12.11
C VAL A 434 -36.98 -24.54 12.91
N ALA A 435 -37.05 -25.80 12.50
CA ALA A 435 -36.22 -26.83 13.11
C ALA A 435 -34.75 -26.56 12.75
N PRO A 436 -33.83 -26.26 13.70
CA PRO A 436 -32.41 -26.33 13.43
C PRO A 436 -31.84 -27.54 14.18
N PRO A 437 -31.88 -28.75 13.58
CA PRO A 437 -30.91 -29.76 14.02
C PRO A 437 -30.37 -30.68 12.92
N ARG A 438 -30.62 -30.42 11.63
CA ARG A 438 -29.97 -31.16 10.52
C ARG A 438 -29.05 -30.31 9.68
N ALA A 439 -29.44 -29.08 9.33
CA ALA A 439 -28.60 -28.20 8.51
C ALA A 439 -27.34 -27.73 9.25
N VAL A 440 -27.44 -27.25 10.50
CA VAL A 440 -26.25 -26.79 11.27
C VAL A 440 -25.33 -27.95 11.61
N LEU A 441 -25.88 -29.06 12.10
CA LEU A 441 -25.11 -30.29 12.35
C LEU A 441 -24.49 -30.85 11.06
N GLY A 442 -25.19 -30.77 9.93
CA GLY A 442 -24.69 -31.18 8.62
C GLY A 442 -23.60 -30.27 8.08
N ILE A 443 -23.73 -28.95 8.24
CA ILE A 443 -22.68 -27.98 7.87
C ILE A 443 -21.45 -28.18 8.76
N SER A 444 -21.61 -28.32 10.07
CA SER A 444 -20.49 -28.54 10.98
C SER A 444 -19.83 -29.90 10.78
N ALA A 445 -20.60 -30.98 10.58
CA ALA A 445 -20.05 -32.28 10.22
C ALA A 445 -19.40 -32.26 8.83
N GLY A 446 -19.94 -31.50 7.89
CA GLY A 446 -19.35 -31.27 6.57
C GLY A 446 -18.02 -30.53 6.63
N ILE A 447 -17.93 -29.45 7.43
CA ILE A 447 -16.66 -28.74 7.68
C ILE A 447 -15.64 -29.69 8.31
N VAL A 448 -16.01 -30.41 9.37
CA VAL A 448 -15.08 -31.34 10.03
C VAL A 448 -14.65 -32.47 9.09
N ALA A 449 -15.57 -33.07 8.34
CA ALA A 449 -15.26 -34.11 7.36
C ALA A 449 -14.36 -33.59 6.22
N TYR A 450 -14.60 -32.37 5.76
CA TYR A 450 -13.78 -31.70 4.75
C TYR A 450 -12.37 -31.41 5.27
N LEU A 451 -12.23 -30.88 6.49
CA LEU A 451 -10.93 -30.66 7.14
C LEU A 451 -10.17 -31.98 7.35
N CYS A 452 -10.87 -33.05 7.75
CA CYS A 452 -10.28 -34.39 7.83
C CYS A 452 -9.82 -34.91 6.46
N ALA A 453 -10.59 -34.67 5.39
CA ALA A 453 -10.24 -35.08 4.04
C ALA A 453 -8.99 -34.35 3.54
N LEU A 454 -8.89 -33.03 3.81
CA LEU A 454 -7.70 -32.23 3.48
C LEU A 454 -6.45 -32.72 4.21
N ALA A 455 -6.56 -33.15 5.46
CA ALA A 455 -5.43 -33.70 6.23
C ALA A 455 -4.91 -35.05 5.69
N VAL A 456 -5.67 -35.72 4.82
CA VAL A 456 -5.33 -37.05 4.25
C VAL A 456 -4.85 -36.95 2.80
N LEU A 457 -5.12 -35.85 2.11
CA LEU A 457 -4.70 -35.66 0.72
C LEU A 457 -3.23 -35.19 0.66
N PRO A 458 -2.33 -35.88 -0.08
CA PRO A 458 -1.04 -35.33 -0.43
C PRO A 458 -1.27 -34.20 -1.43
N ILE A 459 -1.13 -32.96 -0.96
CA ILE A 459 -1.22 -31.78 -1.83
C ILE A 459 0.17 -31.61 -2.45
N ASP A 460 0.24 -31.78 -3.76
CA ASP A 460 1.46 -31.59 -4.53
C ASP A 460 1.93 -30.13 -4.37
N THR A 461 3.06 -29.95 -3.69
CA THR A 461 3.66 -28.66 -3.34
C THR A 461 4.51 -28.08 -4.47
N SER A 462 4.29 -28.50 -5.72
CA SER A 462 5.00 -27.93 -6.86
C SER A 462 4.57 -26.47 -7.06
N LEU A 463 5.35 -25.58 -6.46
CA LEU A 463 5.27 -24.11 -6.38
C LEU A 463 5.31 -23.36 -7.73
N GLN A 464 5.10 -24.04 -8.87
CA GLN A 464 5.53 -23.54 -10.18
C GLN A 464 4.53 -22.64 -10.91
N GLY A 465 3.41 -22.22 -10.31
CA GLY A 465 2.33 -21.55 -11.04
C GLY A 465 1.75 -20.26 -10.46
N LEU A 466 2.28 -19.70 -9.36
CA LEU A 466 1.54 -18.72 -8.56
C LEU A 466 2.27 -17.44 -8.14
N TYR A 467 3.50 -17.24 -8.61
CA TYR A 467 4.09 -15.91 -8.66
C TYR A 467 3.69 -15.32 -10.01
N LEU A 468 2.91 -14.23 -10.02
CA LEU A 468 2.61 -13.50 -11.24
C LEU A 468 3.95 -13.12 -11.89
N ALA A 469 4.30 -13.83 -12.97
CA ALA A 469 5.46 -13.53 -13.75
C ALA A 469 5.42 -12.04 -14.10
N ARG A 470 6.52 -11.32 -13.90
CA ARG A 470 6.63 -9.99 -14.49
C ARG A 470 7.03 -10.16 -15.95
N GLY A 471 6.53 -9.28 -16.82
CA GLY A 471 7.02 -9.22 -18.20
C GLY A 471 8.53 -8.94 -18.23
N ASP A 472 9.18 -9.36 -19.30
CA ASP A 472 10.61 -9.17 -19.49
C ASP A 472 10.92 -7.69 -19.80
N ILE A 473 12.03 -7.18 -19.28
CA ILE A 473 12.60 -5.91 -19.73
C ILE A 473 13.77 -6.25 -20.64
N ARG A 474 13.76 -5.70 -21.86
CA ARG A 474 14.73 -6.02 -22.92
C ARG A 474 15.39 -4.77 -23.48
N THR A 475 16.61 -4.91 -23.97
CA THR A 475 17.28 -3.90 -24.81
C THR A 475 16.71 -3.92 -26.22
N ALA A 476 16.98 -2.87 -27.01
CA ALA A 476 16.55 -2.79 -28.41
C ALA A 476 17.16 -3.91 -29.29
N ASP A 477 18.31 -4.46 -28.89
CA ASP A 477 18.95 -5.61 -29.53
C ASP A 477 18.47 -6.98 -28.99
N GLY A 478 17.51 -6.98 -28.05
CA GLY A 478 16.84 -8.17 -27.53
C GLY A 478 17.50 -8.84 -26.32
N ALA A 479 18.55 -8.23 -25.75
CA ALA A 479 19.16 -8.75 -24.53
C ALA A 479 18.24 -8.53 -23.33
N ILE A 480 18.14 -9.53 -22.46
CA ILE A 480 17.32 -9.48 -21.26
C ILE A 480 18.03 -8.63 -20.20
N ILE A 481 17.37 -7.53 -19.81
CA ILE A 481 17.74 -6.69 -18.66
C ILE A 481 17.22 -7.35 -17.38
N ALA A 482 15.94 -7.70 -17.37
CA ALA A 482 15.28 -8.36 -16.25
C ALA A 482 14.22 -9.34 -16.78
N SER A 483 14.11 -10.51 -16.14
CA SER A 483 13.12 -11.54 -16.46
C SER A 483 12.62 -12.20 -15.18
N THR A 484 11.49 -12.89 -15.24
CA THR A 484 11.04 -13.74 -14.14
C THR A 484 11.39 -15.20 -14.42
N ASP A 485 12.07 -15.86 -13.48
CA ASP A 485 12.44 -17.27 -13.63
C ASP A 485 11.30 -18.23 -13.25
N SER A 486 11.57 -19.54 -13.34
CA SER A 486 10.61 -20.58 -13.01
C SER A 486 10.16 -20.61 -11.55
N ASP A 487 10.95 -20.02 -10.65
CA ASP A 487 10.66 -19.95 -9.22
C ASP A 487 9.89 -18.66 -8.88
N GLY A 488 9.60 -17.82 -9.88
CA GLY A 488 8.92 -16.54 -9.70
C GLY A 488 9.83 -15.42 -9.21
N GLU A 489 11.14 -15.64 -9.20
CA GLU A 489 12.13 -14.65 -8.80
C GLU A 489 12.40 -13.68 -9.95
N ARG A 490 12.66 -12.41 -9.60
CA ARG A 490 13.11 -11.42 -10.57
C ARG A 490 14.61 -11.56 -10.77
N VAL A 491 15.02 -11.97 -11.96
CA VAL A 491 16.42 -12.26 -12.33
C VAL A 491 16.97 -11.17 -13.23
N TYR A 492 18.24 -10.82 -13.03
CA TYR A 492 18.99 -9.83 -13.81
C TYR A 492 20.21 -10.50 -14.45
N PRO A 493 20.10 -11.09 -15.66
CA PRO A 493 21.14 -11.95 -16.23
C PRO A 493 22.49 -11.25 -16.46
N SER A 494 22.48 -9.93 -16.60
CA SER A 494 23.69 -9.11 -16.81
C SER A 494 24.25 -8.53 -15.50
N GLY A 495 23.79 -9.03 -14.35
CA GLY A 495 24.17 -8.55 -13.02
C GLY A 495 23.91 -7.05 -12.88
N GLY A 496 24.90 -6.32 -12.38
CA GLY A 496 24.81 -4.87 -12.20
C GLY A 496 24.74 -4.02 -13.47
N LEU A 497 24.97 -4.54 -14.69
CA LEU A 497 25.14 -3.70 -15.91
C LEU A 497 23.96 -2.77 -16.24
N TYR A 498 22.75 -3.13 -15.79
CA TYR A 498 21.53 -2.37 -16.05
C TYR A 498 20.81 -1.98 -14.75
N SER A 499 21.45 -2.09 -13.58
CA SER A 499 20.71 -1.94 -12.33
C SER A 499 20.18 -0.52 -12.10
N ASP A 500 20.78 0.53 -12.70
CA ASP A 500 20.20 1.89 -12.65
C ASP A 500 19.01 2.06 -13.61
N VAL A 501 18.77 1.14 -14.55
CA VAL A 501 17.63 1.20 -15.48
C VAL A 501 16.35 0.80 -14.73
N GLY A 502 16.42 -0.25 -13.94
CA GLY A 502 15.34 -0.68 -13.05
C GLY A 502 15.77 -1.86 -12.19
N LEU A 503 15.20 -1.93 -10.99
CA LEU A 503 15.44 -3.00 -10.03
C LEU A 503 14.21 -3.17 -9.13
N VAL A 504 13.96 -4.42 -8.72
CA VAL A 504 13.00 -4.81 -7.69
C VAL A 504 13.78 -5.38 -6.51
N VAL A 505 13.65 -4.77 -5.33
CA VAL A 505 14.20 -5.32 -4.08
C VAL A 505 13.06 -5.83 -3.20
N ARG A 506 13.16 -7.09 -2.78
CA ARG A 506 12.16 -7.74 -1.94
C ARG A 506 11.95 -7.01 -0.62
N GLY A 507 10.70 -6.67 -0.33
CA GLY A 507 10.26 -6.08 0.95
C GLY A 507 10.51 -4.58 1.12
N TYR A 508 10.98 -3.87 0.07
CA TYR A 508 11.28 -2.44 0.14
C TYR A 508 10.60 -1.64 -0.97
N ALA A 509 11.10 -1.77 -2.20
CA ALA A 509 10.72 -0.92 -3.31
C ALA A 509 11.27 -1.45 -4.63
N ASP A 510 10.62 -1.06 -5.71
CA ASP A 510 11.08 -1.09 -7.09
C ASP A 510 11.29 0.35 -7.59
N TYR A 511 12.32 0.55 -8.43
CA TYR A 511 12.65 1.85 -9.01
C TYR A 511 12.93 1.75 -10.51
N GLY A 512 12.96 2.90 -11.17
CA GLY A 512 13.19 2.99 -12.61
C GLY A 512 12.06 2.38 -13.43
N VAL A 513 12.40 1.67 -14.50
CA VAL A 513 11.39 1.05 -15.40
C VAL A 513 10.47 0.09 -14.65
N GLU A 514 10.99 -0.68 -13.68
CA GLU A 514 10.20 -1.60 -12.85
C GLU A 514 9.08 -0.90 -12.05
N SER A 515 9.35 0.32 -11.60
CA SER A 515 8.39 1.13 -10.83
C SER A 515 7.44 1.90 -11.73
N MET A 516 7.97 2.50 -12.79
CA MET A 516 7.19 3.34 -13.72
C MET A 516 6.18 2.53 -14.53
N TYR A 517 6.55 1.30 -14.91
CA TYR A 517 5.72 0.39 -15.69
C TYR A 517 5.23 -0.79 -14.85
N ARG A 518 5.13 -0.63 -13.53
CA ARG A 518 4.71 -1.71 -12.63
C ARG A 518 3.38 -2.30 -13.05
N SER A 519 2.44 -1.46 -13.48
CA SER A 519 1.08 -1.87 -13.84
C SER A 519 1.00 -2.71 -15.11
N GLU A 520 1.94 -2.50 -16.03
CA GLU A 520 2.09 -3.17 -17.32
C GLU A 520 2.96 -4.42 -17.21
N LEU A 521 4.09 -4.31 -16.49
CA LEU A 521 4.98 -5.43 -16.15
C LEU A 521 4.29 -6.44 -15.26
N THR A 522 3.22 -6.05 -14.56
CA THR A 522 2.36 -6.95 -13.78
C THR A 522 0.95 -6.93 -14.35
N CYS A 523 0.02 -7.66 -13.74
CA CYS A 523 -1.38 -7.70 -14.18
C CYS A 523 -2.25 -6.59 -13.58
N GLY A 524 -1.69 -5.38 -13.46
CA GLY A 524 -2.20 -4.30 -12.62
C GLY A 524 -2.88 -3.14 -13.35
N GLY A 525 -3.78 -3.40 -14.31
CA GLY A 525 -4.70 -2.36 -14.81
C GLY A 525 -5.87 -2.11 -13.84
N PRO A 526 -6.64 -0.99 -13.97
CA PRO A 526 -7.81 -0.76 -13.12
C PRO A 526 -8.82 -1.88 -13.32
N ALA A 527 -8.97 -2.74 -12.31
CA ALA A 527 -9.83 -3.89 -12.40
C ALA A 527 -11.30 -3.45 -12.33
N ASN A 528 -12.13 -3.93 -13.26
CA ASN A 528 -13.58 -3.83 -13.12
C ASN A 528 -13.98 -4.61 -11.85
N PRO A 529 -14.91 -4.11 -11.01
CA PRO A 529 -15.43 -4.86 -9.86
C PRO A 529 -15.86 -6.29 -10.19
N LEU A 530 -16.34 -6.54 -11.42
CA LEU A 530 -16.68 -7.87 -11.90
C LEU A 530 -15.45 -8.76 -12.11
N ASP A 531 -14.34 -8.20 -12.61
CA ASP A 531 -13.07 -8.93 -12.80
C ASP A 531 -12.36 -9.19 -11.47
N VAL A 532 -12.50 -8.30 -10.48
CA VAL A 532 -12.09 -8.57 -9.09
C VAL A 532 -12.89 -9.73 -8.52
N LEU A 533 -14.21 -9.75 -8.73
CA LEU A 533 -15.10 -10.81 -8.24
C LEU A 533 -14.87 -12.17 -8.92
N LEU A 534 -14.60 -12.17 -10.23
CA LEU A 534 -14.24 -13.37 -10.99
C LEU A 534 -12.81 -13.82 -10.66
N GLY A 535 -11.92 -12.86 -10.40
CA GLY A 535 -10.56 -13.02 -9.92
C GLY A 535 -10.46 -13.77 -8.59
N LEU A 536 -11.53 -13.82 -7.80
CA LEU A 536 -11.61 -14.62 -6.57
C LEU A 536 -11.71 -16.13 -6.81
N PHE A 537 -12.13 -16.57 -8.00
CA PHE A 537 -12.33 -17.99 -8.30
C PHE A 537 -11.34 -18.54 -9.33
N ARG A 538 -10.62 -17.64 -10.03
CA ARG A 538 -9.65 -17.98 -11.07
C ARG A 538 -8.68 -16.81 -11.23
N GLN A 539 -7.40 -17.08 -11.45
CA GLN A 539 -6.49 -16.03 -11.91
C GLN A 539 -7.03 -15.43 -13.22
N PRO A 540 -7.20 -14.11 -13.33
CA PRO A 540 -7.54 -13.50 -14.61
C PRO A 540 -6.43 -13.88 -15.61
N ALA A 541 -6.83 -14.23 -16.84
CA ALA A 541 -5.89 -14.46 -17.94
C ALA A 541 -5.32 -13.12 -18.37
N CYS A 542 -4.39 -12.59 -17.59
CA CYS A 542 -3.56 -11.47 -17.98
C CYS A 542 -2.19 -12.02 -18.38
N VAL A 543 -1.72 -11.61 -19.55
CA VAL A 543 -0.33 -11.79 -19.96
C VAL A 543 0.39 -10.50 -19.58
N PRO A 544 1.36 -10.55 -18.63
CA PRO A 544 2.21 -9.42 -18.31
C PRO A 544 2.86 -8.86 -19.59
N ALA A 545 2.96 -7.54 -19.69
CA ALA A 545 3.57 -6.91 -20.85
C ALA A 545 5.09 -6.93 -20.74
N ASP A 546 5.79 -7.35 -21.80
CA ASP A 546 7.22 -7.11 -21.90
C ASP A 546 7.47 -5.61 -22.19
N ILE A 547 8.62 -5.09 -21.76
CA ILE A 547 9.06 -3.73 -22.01
C ILE A 547 10.32 -3.79 -22.87
N GLU A 548 10.29 -3.18 -24.05
CA GLU A 548 11.49 -2.96 -24.84
C GLU A 548 12.02 -1.54 -24.62
N THR A 549 13.30 -1.45 -24.28
CA THR A 549 14.03 -0.19 -24.10
C THR A 549 14.76 0.20 -25.38
N THR A 550 15.21 1.44 -25.47
CA THR A 550 16.04 1.96 -26.57
C THR A 550 17.52 1.60 -26.45
N LEU A 551 17.92 0.96 -25.34
CA LEU A 551 19.33 0.68 -25.02
C LEU A 551 19.95 -0.30 -26.01
N GLN A 552 21.24 -0.14 -26.27
CA GLN A 552 22.05 -1.02 -27.10
C GLN A 552 23.07 -1.76 -26.23
N SER A 553 22.95 -3.08 -26.09
CA SER A 553 23.84 -3.87 -25.24
C SER A 553 25.33 -3.79 -25.60
N PRO A 554 25.73 -3.79 -26.89
CA PRO A 554 27.14 -3.64 -27.25
C PRO A 554 27.73 -2.31 -26.75
N LEU A 555 26.94 -1.24 -26.81
CA LEU A 555 27.36 0.08 -26.36
C LEU A 555 27.49 0.13 -24.84
N GLN A 556 26.52 -0.40 -24.09
CA GLN A 556 26.58 -0.51 -22.63
C GLN A 556 27.84 -1.29 -22.16
N LYS A 557 28.11 -2.44 -22.77
CA LYS A 557 29.29 -3.27 -22.43
C LYS A 557 30.59 -2.55 -22.75
N ALA A 558 30.69 -1.93 -23.93
CA ALA A 558 31.89 -1.18 -24.31
C ALA A 558 32.15 0.03 -23.40
N ILE A 559 31.09 0.70 -22.93
CA ILE A 559 31.22 1.77 -21.93
C ILE A 559 31.77 1.20 -20.61
N LYS A 560 31.24 0.07 -20.12
CA LYS A 560 31.75 -0.59 -18.91
C LYS A 560 33.24 -0.93 -19.05
N GLU A 561 33.64 -1.51 -20.18
CA GLU A 561 35.04 -1.84 -20.47
C GLU A 561 35.93 -0.60 -20.58
N ALA A 562 35.44 0.47 -21.23
CA ALA A 562 36.17 1.72 -21.35
C ALA A 562 36.31 2.46 -20.01
N ALA A 563 35.31 2.36 -19.13
CA ALA A 563 35.36 2.94 -17.78
C ALA A 563 36.37 2.22 -16.86
N GLY A 564 36.50 0.90 -17.00
CA GLY A 564 37.34 0.09 -16.10
C GLY A 564 36.98 0.33 -14.63
N ASP A 565 37.99 0.58 -13.80
CA ASP A 565 37.83 0.86 -12.37
C ASP A 565 37.44 2.32 -12.06
N SER A 566 37.26 3.16 -13.08
CA SER A 566 36.95 4.57 -12.89
C SER A 566 35.51 4.76 -12.39
N SER A 567 35.28 5.76 -11.55
CA SER A 567 33.91 6.17 -11.18
C SER A 567 33.27 6.97 -12.32
N ALA A 568 32.76 6.26 -13.32
CA ALA A 568 32.28 6.83 -14.57
C ALA A 568 30.74 6.78 -14.66
N GLN A 569 30.19 7.78 -15.34
CA GLN A 569 28.82 7.82 -15.82
C GLN A 569 28.82 8.26 -17.27
N VAL A 570 28.09 7.56 -18.13
CA VAL A 570 28.06 7.85 -19.56
C VAL A 570 26.64 7.71 -20.08
N VAL A 571 26.23 8.70 -20.85
CA VAL A 571 24.93 8.76 -21.52
C VAL A 571 25.16 8.93 -23.01
N VAL A 572 24.45 8.15 -23.81
CA VAL A 572 24.45 8.29 -25.28
C VAL A 572 23.01 8.41 -25.77
N THR A 573 22.71 9.45 -26.56
CA THR A 573 21.36 9.72 -27.06
C THR A 573 21.34 10.10 -28.55
N ASP A 574 20.17 9.98 -29.14
CA ASP A 574 19.83 10.54 -30.45
C ASP A 574 19.10 11.87 -30.29
N SER A 575 19.67 12.98 -30.77
CA SER A 575 19.02 14.29 -30.67
C SER A 575 17.73 14.40 -31.50
N MET A 576 17.56 13.56 -32.53
CA MET A 576 16.43 13.64 -33.46
C MET A 576 15.21 12.85 -33.00
N SER A 577 15.40 11.79 -32.21
CA SER A 577 14.30 10.99 -31.65
C SER A 577 14.14 11.16 -30.13
N GLY A 578 15.19 11.58 -29.42
CA GLY A 578 15.26 11.55 -27.96
C GLY A 578 15.59 10.15 -27.39
N SER A 579 15.85 9.14 -28.24
CA SER A 579 16.11 7.78 -27.75
C SER A 579 17.43 7.70 -26.99
N ILE A 580 17.42 7.05 -25.82
CA ILE A 580 18.63 6.79 -25.03
C ILE A 580 19.25 5.44 -25.43
N LEU A 581 20.42 5.49 -26.06
CA LEU A 581 21.13 4.29 -26.53
C LEU A 581 22.00 3.65 -25.44
N ALA A 582 22.48 4.44 -24.49
CA ALA A 582 23.19 3.96 -23.31
C ALA A 582 22.96 4.87 -22.11
N LEU A 583 22.80 4.25 -20.93
CA LEU A 583 22.64 4.91 -19.63
C LEU A 583 23.45 4.12 -18.58
N TYR A 584 24.74 4.42 -18.50
CA TYR A 584 25.69 3.66 -17.68
C TYR A 584 26.14 4.40 -16.43
N SER A 585 26.32 3.66 -15.33
CA SER A 585 27.15 4.09 -14.20
C SER A 585 27.95 2.94 -13.62
N SER A 586 29.21 3.19 -13.25
CA SER A 586 30.04 2.19 -12.58
C SER A 586 29.71 1.95 -11.10
N ARG A 587 28.80 2.74 -10.51
CA ARG A 587 28.32 2.53 -9.13
C ARG A 587 27.09 1.61 -9.04
N GLN A 588 26.65 1.10 -10.19
CA GLN A 588 25.59 0.10 -10.27
C GLN A 588 26.02 -1.16 -9.53
N LYS A 589 25.21 -1.60 -8.56
CA LYS A 589 25.45 -2.83 -7.81
C LYS A 589 24.78 -4.01 -8.47
N ASP A 590 25.37 -5.19 -8.30
CA ASP A 590 24.69 -6.41 -8.68
C ASP A 590 23.41 -6.56 -7.84
N PRO A 591 22.24 -6.76 -8.46
CA PRO A 591 21.00 -7.09 -7.76
C PRO A 591 21.14 -8.23 -6.74
N ALA A 592 22.02 -9.22 -7.02
CA ALA A 592 22.28 -10.33 -6.11
C ALA A 592 23.00 -9.92 -4.81
N ASP A 593 23.72 -8.78 -4.83
CA ASP A 593 24.47 -8.26 -3.67
C ASP A 593 23.61 -7.36 -2.76
N VAL A 594 22.36 -7.09 -3.13
CA VAL A 594 21.42 -6.28 -2.33
C VAL A 594 20.66 -7.20 -1.37
N SER A 595 20.97 -7.11 -0.07
CA SER A 595 20.29 -7.94 0.92
C SER A 595 18.83 -7.54 1.10
N ALA A 596 17.95 -8.55 1.16
CA ALA A 596 16.56 -8.36 1.57
C ALA A 596 16.54 -7.69 2.95
N GLY A 597 15.89 -6.54 3.10
CA GLY A 597 16.05 -5.75 4.34
C GLY A 597 16.77 -4.40 4.17
N THR A 598 17.35 -4.11 3.01
CA THR A 598 18.15 -2.89 2.82
C THR A 598 17.61 -2.04 1.69
N ALA A 599 17.46 -0.73 1.94
CA ALA A 599 17.11 0.21 0.89
C ALA A 599 18.26 0.26 -0.13
N PRO A 600 17.99 0.08 -1.43
CA PRO A 600 19.02 0.19 -2.45
C PRO A 600 19.60 1.61 -2.47
N GLU A 601 20.86 1.74 -2.86
CA GLU A 601 21.46 3.05 -3.08
C GLU A 601 20.71 3.78 -4.20
N ALA A 602 20.47 5.07 -4.03
CA ALA A 602 19.76 5.86 -5.04
C ALA A 602 20.47 5.77 -6.41
N PRO A 603 19.72 5.57 -7.52
CA PRO A 603 20.28 5.46 -8.86
C PRO A 603 21.23 6.61 -9.18
N SER A 604 22.31 6.29 -9.89
CA SER A 604 23.40 7.24 -10.10
C SER A 604 23.01 8.47 -10.94
N ARG A 605 21.92 8.38 -11.70
CA ARG A 605 21.27 9.49 -12.44
C ARG A 605 20.63 10.56 -11.53
N LEU A 606 20.42 10.26 -10.25
CA LEU A 606 19.97 11.23 -9.24
C LEU A 606 21.12 12.03 -8.60
N LYS A 607 22.37 11.74 -8.96
CA LYS A 607 23.55 12.39 -8.37
C LYS A 607 24.06 13.51 -9.28
N SER A 608 23.76 14.75 -8.91
CA SER A 608 24.32 15.94 -9.57
C SER A 608 25.72 16.28 -9.04
N SER A 609 26.55 16.87 -9.91
CA SER A 609 27.78 17.56 -9.51
C SER A 609 27.99 18.79 -10.40
N PRO A 610 28.91 19.71 -10.06
CA PRO A 610 29.20 20.83 -10.92
C PRO A 610 29.70 20.34 -12.30
N PRO A 611 29.08 20.79 -13.40
CA PRO A 611 29.45 20.36 -14.75
C PRO A 611 30.73 21.04 -15.28
N GLY A 612 31.22 22.07 -14.58
CA GLY A 612 32.38 22.86 -14.97
C GLY A 612 32.24 23.43 -16.38
N SER A 613 33.34 23.47 -17.13
CA SER A 613 33.38 24.15 -18.43
C SER A 613 32.45 23.56 -19.51
N THR A 614 31.80 22.41 -19.30
CA THR A 614 30.74 21.95 -20.20
C THR A 614 29.53 22.88 -20.21
N PHE A 615 29.24 23.55 -19.08
CA PHE A 615 28.14 24.52 -18.96
C PHE A 615 28.34 25.79 -19.81
N LYS A 616 29.56 26.06 -20.29
CA LYS A 616 29.84 27.22 -21.16
C LYS A 616 29.04 27.21 -22.46
N VAL A 617 28.52 26.06 -22.89
CA VAL A 617 27.60 25.99 -24.04
C VAL A 617 26.27 26.70 -23.76
N VAL A 618 25.78 26.65 -22.51
CA VAL A 618 24.59 27.38 -22.06
C VAL A 618 24.88 28.86 -21.94
N VAL A 619 26.06 29.22 -21.43
CA VAL A 619 26.50 30.63 -21.35
C VAL A 619 26.69 31.25 -22.74
N ALA A 620 27.25 30.50 -23.69
CA ALA A 620 27.36 30.92 -25.09
C ALA A 620 25.97 31.18 -25.69
N ALA A 621 25.02 30.27 -25.49
CA ALA A 621 23.64 30.48 -25.93
C ALA A 621 23.00 31.70 -25.29
N ALA A 622 23.21 31.91 -23.98
CA ALA A 622 22.65 33.05 -23.27
C ALA A 622 23.23 34.38 -23.77
N ALA A 623 24.52 34.44 -24.06
CA ALA A 623 25.15 35.61 -24.66
C ALA A 623 24.59 35.91 -26.06
N LEU A 624 24.56 34.90 -26.94
CA LEU A 624 24.08 35.04 -28.32
C LEU A 624 22.59 35.40 -28.41
N LEU A 625 21.74 34.85 -27.54
CA LEU A 625 20.31 35.14 -27.51
C LEU A 625 19.99 36.56 -27.01
N ASN A 626 20.91 37.16 -26.25
CA ASN A 626 20.76 38.51 -25.68
C ASN A 626 21.61 39.56 -26.40
N ASP A 627 22.21 39.20 -27.55
CA ASP A 627 23.08 40.08 -28.33
C ASP A 627 24.25 40.66 -27.50
N VAL A 628 24.77 39.85 -26.58
CA VAL A 628 25.93 40.18 -25.74
C VAL A 628 27.18 39.57 -26.36
N ASP A 629 28.09 40.42 -26.82
CA ASP A 629 29.42 40.01 -27.26
C ASP A 629 30.43 40.02 -26.09
N ALA A 630 31.67 39.67 -26.41
CA ALA A 630 32.78 39.69 -25.47
C ALA A 630 33.73 40.87 -25.74
N ASP A 631 33.22 41.95 -26.33
CA ASP A 631 34.03 43.13 -26.66
C ASP A 631 34.41 43.85 -25.36
N GLY A 632 35.72 43.91 -25.09
CA GLY A 632 36.25 44.41 -23.81
C GLY A 632 36.50 43.33 -22.75
N ALA A 633 36.21 42.06 -23.04
CA ALA A 633 36.75 40.96 -22.26
C ALA A 633 38.29 40.94 -22.36
N ARG A 634 38.94 40.53 -21.28
CA ARG A 634 40.39 40.29 -21.26
C ARG A 634 40.69 38.81 -21.51
N THR A 635 41.79 38.55 -22.19
CA THR A 635 42.25 37.20 -22.54
C THR A 635 42.94 36.46 -21.39
N ASP A 636 43.28 37.16 -20.30
CA ASP A 636 44.14 36.67 -19.21
C ASP A 636 43.47 36.67 -17.82
N VAL A 637 42.72 37.72 -17.47
CA VAL A 637 42.03 37.86 -16.19
C VAL A 637 40.73 38.66 -16.31
N VAL A 638 39.67 38.21 -15.64
CA VAL A 638 38.45 39.00 -15.41
C VAL A 638 38.32 39.30 -13.91
N LYS A 639 37.96 40.54 -13.58
CA LYS A 639 37.85 41.01 -12.18
C LYS A 639 36.42 41.46 -11.90
N ALA A 640 35.89 41.06 -10.75
CA ALA A 640 34.59 41.49 -10.27
C ALA A 640 34.65 41.69 -8.75
N ASN A 641 34.34 42.89 -8.26
CA ASN A 641 34.29 43.24 -6.83
C ASN A 641 35.50 42.72 -6.00
N GLY A 642 36.72 42.86 -6.55
CA GLY A 642 37.96 42.45 -5.89
C GLY A 642 38.32 40.96 -6.01
N ALA A 643 37.45 40.13 -6.59
CA ALA A 643 37.76 38.75 -6.96
C ALA A 643 38.29 38.68 -8.40
N GLU A 644 39.23 37.76 -8.63
CA GLU A 644 39.81 37.51 -9.96
C GLU A 644 39.47 36.10 -10.42
N LEU A 645 39.16 35.96 -11.71
CA LEU A 645 39.06 34.66 -12.39
C LEU A 645 40.06 34.64 -13.54
N THR A 646 40.89 33.60 -13.56
CA THR A 646 41.91 33.36 -14.57
C THR A 646 41.61 32.11 -15.37
N ASN A 647 42.27 31.99 -16.52
CA ASN A 647 42.21 30.78 -17.33
C ASN A 647 43.03 29.64 -16.71
N SER A 648 42.60 28.41 -16.99
CA SER A 648 43.32 27.21 -16.54
C SER A 648 44.75 27.22 -17.06
N ARG A 649 45.70 26.81 -16.21
CA ARG A 649 47.14 26.76 -16.54
C ARG A 649 47.73 28.11 -17.02
N ASN A 650 47.14 29.23 -16.59
CA ASN A 650 47.53 30.58 -17.01
C ASN A 650 47.54 30.79 -18.53
N LEU A 651 46.64 30.10 -19.24
CA LEU A 651 46.48 30.26 -20.69
C LEU A 651 46.00 31.67 -21.02
N GLU A 652 46.68 32.35 -21.93
CA GLU A 652 46.14 33.53 -22.60
C GLU A 652 45.32 33.08 -23.81
N CYS A 653 44.04 33.45 -23.85
CA CYS A 653 43.17 33.02 -24.93
C CYS A 653 43.47 33.74 -26.25
N PRO A 654 43.39 33.06 -27.42
CA PRO A 654 43.75 33.65 -28.71
C PRO A 654 42.97 34.92 -29.06
N ASP A 655 41.68 34.93 -28.71
CA ASP A 655 40.77 36.06 -28.82
C ASP A 655 39.61 35.85 -27.82
N THR A 656 38.67 36.80 -27.79
CA THR A 656 37.52 36.78 -26.88
C THR A 656 36.23 36.29 -27.52
N SER A 657 36.25 35.84 -28.78
CA SER A 657 35.04 35.35 -29.45
C SER A 657 34.43 34.15 -28.71
N ILE A 658 33.11 34.00 -28.83
CA ILE A 658 32.37 32.90 -28.20
C ILE A 658 32.88 31.54 -28.68
N ALA A 659 33.20 31.40 -29.97
CA ALA A 659 33.76 30.16 -30.49
C ALA A 659 35.15 29.84 -29.90
N THR A 660 36.05 30.82 -29.79
CA THR A 660 37.36 30.63 -29.14
C THR A 660 37.20 30.29 -27.67
N MET A 661 36.23 30.91 -26.98
CA MET A 661 35.88 30.60 -25.59
C MET A 661 35.45 29.14 -25.42
N LEU A 662 34.66 28.60 -26.34
CA LEU A 662 34.27 27.19 -26.34
C LEU A 662 35.46 26.28 -26.71
N ALA A 663 36.25 26.66 -27.72
CA ALA A 663 37.38 25.90 -28.26
C ALA A 663 38.51 25.70 -27.24
N PHE A 664 38.99 26.79 -26.65
CA PHE A 664 40.10 26.80 -25.70
C PHE A 664 39.64 26.81 -24.24
N SER A 665 38.32 26.76 -24.01
CA SER A 665 37.70 26.74 -22.69
C SER A 665 38.08 27.95 -21.82
N CYS A 666 38.10 29.14 -22.41
CA CYS A 666 38.46 30.40 -21.74
C CYS A 666 37.52 30.69 -20.56
N ASN A 667 38.05 30.71 -19.34
CA ASN A 667 37.30 31.08 -18.14
C ASN A 667 37.02 32.58 -18.10
N THR A 668 37.98 33.39 -18.53
CA THR A 668 37.88 34.86 -18.49
C THR A 668 36.73 35.36 -19.35
N THR A 669 36.65 34.89 -20.60
CA THR A 669 35.56 35.23 -21.52
C THR A 669 34.21 34.72 -21.02
N ALA A 670 34.12 33.47 -20.55
CA ALA A 670 32.86 32.91 -20.05
C ALA A 670 32.36 33.65 -18.79
N GLY A 671 33.27 33.98 -17.87
CA GLY A 671 32.95 34.77 -16.67
C GLY A 671 32.54 36.20 -17.01
N TYR A 672 33.21 36.83 -18.00
CA TYR A 672 32.82 38.14 -18.52
C TYR A 672 31.42 38.11 -19.11
N LEU A 673 31.12 37.16 -19.99
CA LEU A 673 29.81 37.02 -20.62
C LEU A 673 28.71 36.78 -19.58
N ALA A 674 28.94 35.94 -18.56
CA ALA A 674 27.97 35.72 -17.50
C ALA A 674 27.64 37.01 -16.71
N LEU A 675 28.63 37.87 -16.48
CA LEU A 675 28.43 39.16 -15.82
C LEU A 675 27.62 40.13 -16.67
N HIS A 676 27.82 40.13 -18.00
CA HIS A 676 27.17 41.07 -18.92
C HIS A 676 25.76 40.62 -19.33
N VAL A 677 25.55 39.31 -19.45
CA VAL A 677 24.21 38.72 -19.61
C VAL A 677 23.40 38.92 -18.33
N GLY A 678 24.02 38.76 -17.17
CA GLY A 678 23.34 38.87 -15.87
C GLY A 678 22.61 37.58 -15.45
N GLN A 679 22.37 37.43 -14.14
CA GLN A 679 21.72 36.25 -13.58
C GLN A 679 20.31 35.99 -14.13
N PRO A 680 19.41 37.00 -14.27
CA PRO A 680 18.04 36.73 -14.74
C PRO A 680 17.99 36.14 -16.14
N GLU A 681 18.74 36.71 -17.09
CA GLU A 681 18.76 36.21 -18.47
C GLU A 681 19.49 34.88 -18.60
N LEU A 682 20.55 34.64 -17.81
CA LEU A 682 21.22 33.35 -17.77
C LEU A 682 20.28 32.25 -17.26
N ASN A 683 19.53 32.52 -16.19
CA ASN A 683 18.51 31.60 -15.66
C ASN A 683 17.40 31.37 -16.68
N ARG A 684 16.83 32.44 -17.26
CA ARG A 684 15.78 32.33 -18.27
C ARG A 684 16.20 31.47 -19.45
N VAL A 685 17.42 31.65 -19.97
CA VAL A 685 17.92 30.84 -21.10
C VAL A 685 18.13 29.39 -20.68
N ALA A 686 18.72 29.15 -19.51
CA ALA A 686 18.93 27.80 -18.99
C ALA A 686 17.58 27.05 -18.80
N GLU A 687 16.56 27.72 -18.30
CA GLU A 687 15.24 27.14 -18.05
C GLU A 687 14.44 26.95 -19.35
N GLU A 688 14.28 28.01 -20.15
CA GLU A 688 13.43 27.97 -21.35
C GLU A 688 13.97 27.08 -22.46
N TYR A 689 15.29 27.08 -22.68
CA TYR A 689 15.91 26.36 -23.80
C TYR A 689 16.51 25.03 -23.38
N PHE A 690 17.18 24.99 -22.22
CA PHE A 690 17.94 23.82 -21.77
C PHE A 690 17.26 23.02 -20.65
N GLY A 691 16.04 23.41 -20.24
CA GLY A 691 15.25 22.69 -19.25
C GLY A 691 15.84 22.67 -17.84
N ALA A 692 16.63 23.69 -17.48
CA ALA A 692 17.09 23.85 -16.11
C ALA A 692 15.91 24.03 -15.14
N ASN A 693 16.07 23.57 -13.91
CA ASN A 693 15.08 23.59 -12.82
C ASN A 693 13.72 22.92 -13.13
N MET A 694 13.53 22.37 -14.33
CA MET A 694 12.36 21.58 -14.69
C MET A 694 12.56 20.13 -14.25
N LEU A 695 11.54 19.54 -13.61
CA LEU A 695 11.45 18.10 -13.45
C LEU A 695 11.40 17.47 -14.84
N THR A 696 12.52 16.89 -15.27
CA THR A 696 12.59 16.22 -16.56
C THR A 696 11.67 15.00 -16.48
N ARG A 697 10.54 15.02 -17.19
CA ARG A 697 9.70 13.82 -17.31
C ARG A 697 10.46 12.79 -18.11
N PHE A 698 11.05 11.83 -17.41
CA PHE A 698 11.80 10.72 -17.97
C PHE A 698 11.06 9.42 -17.68
N ASP A 699 10.76 8.67 -18.72
CA ASP A 699 10.05 7.39 -18.66
C ASP A 699 10.86 6.28 -17.97
N GLY A 700 12.17 6.47 -17.79
CA GLY A 700 13.01 5.60 -16.98
C GLY A 700 12.99 5.92 -15.48
N GLY A 701 12.20 6.89 -15.00
CA GLY A 701 12.05 7.31 -13.59
C GLY A 701 12.75 8.64 -13.26
N ASP A 702 12.94 8.95 -11.97
CA ASP A 702 13.48 10.26 -11.56
C ASP A 702 14.92 10.51 -12.02
N VAL A 703 15.22 11.78 -12.32
CA VAL A 703 16.53 12.29 -12.79
C VAL A 703 16.86 13.60 -12.07
N ALA A 704 18.13 13.79 -11.68
CA ALA A 704 18.57 15.08 -11.16
C ALA A 704 18.69 16.11 -12.30
N PRO A 705 17.96 17.24 -12.24
CA PRO A 705 17.96 18.22 -13.31
C PRO A 705 19.26 19.03 -13.37
N LEU A 706 19.43 19.82 -14.44
CA LEU A 706 20.36 20.94 -14.46
C LEU A 706 19.78 22.03 -13.55
N THR A 707 20.51 22.51 -12.56
CA THR A 707 20.03 23.55 -11.63
C THR A 707 20.98 24.73 -11.60
N LEU A 708 20.41 25.91 -11.39
CA LEU A 708 21.11 27.16 -11.10
C LEU A 708 20.51 27.78 -9.83
N ALA A 709 21.14 28.82 -9.27
CA ALA A 709 20.57 29.58 -8.16
C ALA A 709 19.18 30.13 -8.53
N GLN A 710 18.20 29.91 -7.66
CA GLN A 710 16.83 30.41 -7.83
C GLN A 710 16.80 31.94 -7.84
N GLU A 711 15.77 32.53 -8.47
CA GLU A 711 15.65 33.99 -8.63
C GLU A 711 15.62 34.77 -7.30
N ASP A 712 15.17 34.13 -6.21
CA ASP A 712 15.15 34.71 -4.86
C ASP A 712 16.55 34.78 -4.22
N THR A 713 17.53 34.10 -4.80
CA THR A 713 18.91 34.02 -4.33
C THR A 713 19.81 34.84 -5.26
N SER A 714 20.02 36.12 -4.91
CA SER A 714 20.88 37.00 -5.69
C SER A 714 22.36 36.60 -5.57
N LEU A 715 23.00 36.32 -6.70
CA LEU A 715 24.42 36.01 -6.76
C LEU A 715 25.24 37.30 -6.78
N SER A 716 26.29 37.37 -5.96
CA SER A 716 27.29 38.43 -6.09
C SER A 716 28.03 38.31 -7.44
N ALA A 717 28.59 39.40 -7.95
CA ALA A 717 29.34 39.38 -9.21
C ALA A 717 30.44 38.29 -9.27
N PRO A 718 31.25 38.05 -8.21
CA PRO A 718 32.17 36.90 -8.17
C PRO A 718 31.50 35.53 -8.29
N GLN A 719 30.31 35.35 -7.70
CA GLN A 719 29.55 34.10 -7.75
C GLN A 719 28.93 33.88 -9.13
N LEU A 720 28.40 34.93 -9.76
CA LEU A 720 27.87 34.89 -11.11
C LEU A 720 28.99 34.59 -12.13
N MET A 721 30.16 35.19 -11.95
CA MET A 721 31.35 34.91 -12.75
C MET A 721 31.78 33.43 -12.65
N ARG A 722 31.71 32.82 -11.46
CA ARG A 722 31.97 31.37 -11.28
C ARG A 722 30.83 30.48 -11.79
N THR A 723 29.59 30.93 -11.69
CA THR A 723 28.42 30.29 -12.31
C THR A 723 28.60 30.20 -13.83
N GLY A 724 29.15 31.27 -14.46
CA GLY A 724 29.48 31.31 -15.89
C GLY A 724 30.49 30.26 -16.38
N ILE A 725 31.27 29.66 -15.48
CA ILE A 725 32.19 28.57 -15.82
C ILE A 725 31.68 27.20 -15.35
N GLY A 726 30.41 27.11 -14.94
CA GLY A 726 29.76 25.89 -14.47
C GLY A 726 30.14 25.47 -13.06
N GLN A 727 30.53 26.44 -12.21
CA GLN A 727 30.82 26.26 -10.79
C GLN A 727 29.77 26.99 -9.92
N GLU A 728 30.00 27.06 -8.60
CA GLU A 728 29.14 27.75 -7.63
C GLU A 728 27.72 27.15 -7.55
N SER A 729 26.73 27.78 -8.20
CA SER A 729 25.32 27.41 -8.13
C SER A 729 24.88 26.36 -9.13
N VAL A 730 25.75 26.03 -10.10
CA VAL A 730 25.42 25.09 -11.18
C VAL A 730 25.62 23.66 -10.73
N GLN A 731 24.58 22.84 -10.85
CA GLN A 731 24.66 21.39 -10.64
C GLN A 731 24.02 20.66 -11.82
N SER A 732 24.57 19.53 -12.23
CA SER A 732 24.00 18.75 -13.32
C SER A 732 24.29 17.27 -13.19
N SER A 733 23.35 16.43 -13.61
CA SER A 733 23.61 15.02 -13.92
C SER A 733 24.14 14.90 -15.37
N PRO A 734 24.90 13.84 -15.71
CA PRO A 734 25.28 13.61 -17.10
C PRO A 734 24.10 13.50 -18.06
N LEU A 735 22.96 12.97 -17.61
CA LEU A 735 21.75 12.90 -18.40
C LEU A 735 21.15 14.29 -18.68
N ALA A 736 21.13 15.19 -17.68
CA ALA A 736 20.67 16.57 -17.87
C ALA A 736 21.59 17.37 -18.80
N MET A 737 22.91 17.26 -18.65
CA MET A 737 23.87 17.91 -19.55
C MET A 737 23.82 17.35 -20.97
N ASN A 738 23.54 16.04 -21.11
CA ASN A 738 23.29 15.41 -22.40
C ASN A 738 22.03 15.98 -23.07
N ALA A 739 20.92 16.10 -22.33
CA ALA A 739 19.70 16.73 -22.83
C ALA A 739 19.93 18.18 -23.28
N ALA A 740 20.67 18.97 -22.49
CA ALA A 740 21.05 20.33 -22.87
C ALA A 740 21.89 20.38 -24.17
N THR A 741 22.79 19.42 -24.36
CA THR A 741 23.59 19.31 -25.59
C THR A 741 22.76 18.86 -26.79
N ALA A 742 21.76 18.00 -26.57
CA ALA A 742 20.81 17.58 -27.60
C ALA A 742 20.03 18.75 -28.18
N VAL A 743 19.72 19.78 -27.38
CA VAL A 743 19.08 21.02 -27.86
C VAL A 743 19.91 21.71 -28.93
N ILE A 744 21.23 21.77 -28.75
CA ILE A 744 22.16 22.41 -29.70
C ILE A 744 22.19 21.61 -31.01
N ALA A 745 22.36 20.29 -30.91
CA ALA A 745 22.42 19.40 -32.07
C ALA A 745 21.10 19.41 -32.86
N HIS A 746 19.96 19.24 -32.19
CA HIS A 746 18.64 19.24 -32.81
C HIS A 746 18.34 20.57 -33.48
N SER A 747 18.59 21.70 -32.80
CA SER A 747 18.30 23.03 -33.36
C SER A 747 19.16 23.37 -34.59
N ALA A 748 20.35 22.77 -34.72
CA ALA A 748 21.20 22.95 -35.89
C ALA A 748 20.82 22.05 -37.08
N LEU A 749 20.20 20.89 -36.82
CA LEU A 749 19.75 19.95 -37.86
C LEU A 749 18.29 20.16 -38.28
N SER A 750 17.46 20.64 -37.37
CA SER A 750 16.02 20.83 -37.57
C SER A 750 15.75 21.96 -38.55
N THR A 751 15.02 21.66 -39.62
CA THR A 751 14.65 22.64 -40.66
C THR A 751 13.30 23.32 -40.41
N ASP A 752 12.49 22.79 -39.49
CA ASP A 752 11.13 23.25 -39.20
C ASP A 752 11.02 24.09 -37.92
N GLY A 753 12.14 24.28 -37.21
CA GLY A 753 12.17 25.03 -35.94
C GLY A 753 11.50 24.29 -34.78
N SER A 754 11.27 22.98 -34.92
CA SER A 754 10.70 22.14 -33.86
C SER A 754 11.60 22.10 -32.63
N ALA A 755 10.97 22.13 -31.45
CA ALA A 755 11.65 21.88 -30.19
C ALA A 755 12.23 20.47 -30.14
N THR A 756 13.29 20.30 -29.35
CA THR A 756 13.98 19.02 -29.17
C THR A 756 13.01 17.96 -28.63
N PRO A 757 13.00 16.73 -29.15
CA PRO A 757 12.25 15.64 -28.54
C PRO A 757 12.71 15.38 -27.10
N ALA A 758 11.78 15.09 -26.20
CA ALA A 758 12.13 14.65 -24.85
C ALA A 758 12.88 13.31 -24.89
N LEU A 759 13.82 13.16 -23.96
CA LEU A 759 14.57 11.91 -23.84
C LEU A 759 13.66 10.78 -23.36
N HIS A 760 13.74 9.61 -24.01
CA HIS A 760 12.97 8.43 -23.67
C HIS A 760 13.86 7.17 -23.67
N LEU A 761 13.59 6.28 -22.72
CA LEU A 761 14.26 5.00 -22.52
C LEU A 761 13.41 3.82 -22.97
N VAL A 762 12.09 3.93 -22.90
CA VAL A 762 11.15 2.87 -23.27
C VAL A 762 10.69 3.07 -24.71
N ALA A 763 11.01 2.10 -25.56
CA ALA A 763 10.59 2.09 -26.95
C ALA A 763 9.13 1.60 -27.10
N SER A 764 8.74 0.57 -26.35
CA SER A 764 7.40 -0.01 -26.42
C SER A 764 7.02 -0.85 -25.21
N VAL A 765 5.70 -1.03 -25.05
CA VAL A 765 5.06 -1.95 -24.11
C VAL A 765 4.37 -3.06 -24.91
N CYS A 766 4.78 -4.30 -24.70
CA CYS A 766 4.38 -5.47 -25.49
C CYS A 766 3.11 -6.14 -24.97
N SER A 767 2.04 -5.34 -24.89
CA SER A 767 0.67 -5.77 -24.54
C SER A 767 -0.37 -5.40 -25.61
N GLY A 768 0.07 -4.84 -26.74
CA GLY A 768 -0.80 -4.36 -27.82
C GLY A 768 -1.16 -2.87 -27.74
N THR A 769 -0.74 -2.17 -26.69
CA THR A 769 -0.75 -0.69 -26.63
C THR A 769 0.64 -0.15 -26.93
N PRO A 770 0.83 0.70 -27.95
CA PRO A 770 2.06 1.46 -28.08
C PRO A 770 2.29 2.22 -26.76
N ALA A 771 3.54 2.32 -26.31
CA ALA A 771 3.88 3.28 -25.27
C ALA A 771 3.30 4.63 -25.72
N VAL A 772 2.64 5.36 -24.81
CA VAL A 772 2.14 6.71 -25.11
C VAL A 772 3.37 7.61 -25.27
N THR A 773 4.02 7.55 -26.42
CA THR A 773 4.84 8.62 -26.97
C THR A 773 3.88 9.75 -27.37
N ALA A 774 3.19 10.34 -26.40
CA ALA A 774 2.76 11.71 -26.58
C ALA A 774 4.06 12.47 -26.76
N ALA A 775 4.28 13.03 -27.96
CA ALA A 775 5.49 13.76 -28.31
C ALA A 775 5.67 14.93 -27.33
N THR A 776 6.33 14.66 -26.21
CA THR A 776 6.77 15.67 -25.28
C THR A 776 8.05 16.24 -25.86
N THR A 777 8.12 17.56 -25.96
CA THR A 777 9.33 18.27 -26.34
C THR A 777 10.06 18.73 -25.08
N PHE A 778 11.38 18.84 -25.17
CA PHE A 778 12.27 19.33 -24.13
C PHE A 778 12.83 20.70 -24.53
N GLY A 779 12.52 21.70 -23.71
CA GLY A 779 12.95 23.09 -23.95
C GLY A 779 12.39 23.70 -25.24
N LYS A 780 12.82 24.92 -25.55
CA LYS A 780 12.60 25.59 -26.83
C LYS A 780 13.75 25.31 -27.80
N ALA A 781 13.46 25.29 -29.10
CA ALA A 781 14.49 25.26 -30.13
C ALA A 781 15.33 26.56 -30.09
N LEU A 782 16.65 26.42 -30.20
CA LEU A 782 17.54 27.57 -30.39
C LEU A 782 17.38 28.11 -31.82
N PRO A 783 17.52 29.42 -32.04
CA PRO A 783 17.65 29.96 -33.39
C PRO A 783 18.83 29.30 -34.11
N ALA A 784 18.64 28.92 -35.39
CA ALA A 784 19.68 28.24 -36.17
C ALA A 784 21.06 28.95 -36.19
N PRO A 785 21.15 30.30 -36.26
CA PRO A 785 22.44 30.99 -36.16
C PRO A 785 23.13 30.78 -34.81
N VAL A 786 22.37 30.77 -33.71
CA VAL A 786 22.88 30.56 -32.35
C VAL A 786 23.42 29.13 -32.21
N ALA A 787 22.65 28.13 -32.62
CA ALA A 787 23.06 26.73 -32.57
C ALA A 787 24.31 26.47 -33.45
N THR A 788 24.36 27.07 -34.64
CA THR A 788 25.49 26.94 -35.58
C THR A 788 26.78 27.55 -35.01
N GLU A 789 26.69 28.71 -34.36
CA GLU A 789 27.85 29.38 -33.77
C GLU A 789 28.42 28.59 -32.57
N ILE A 790 27.54 28.03 -31.73
CA ILE A 790 27.97 27.15 -30.62
C ILE A 790 28.63 25.88 -31.17
N LEU A 791 28.05 25.26 -32.20
CA LEU A 791 28.64 24.09 -32.87
C LEU A 791 29.99 24.39 -33.49
N ARG A 792 30.17 25.58 -34.09
CA ARG A 792 31.45 26.02 -34.65
C ARG A 792 32.54 26.04 -33.57
N GLY A 793 32.25 26.63 -32.41
CA GLY A 793 33.17 26.63 -31.27
C GLY A 793 33.48 25.22 -30.74
N MET A 794 32.46 24.35 -30.65
CA MET A 794 32.63 22.96 -30.23
C MET A 794 33.45 22.12 -31.23
N ARG A 795 33.31 22.34 -32.55
CA ARG A 795 34.16 21.70 -33.57
C ARG A 795 35.60 22.16 -33.45
N GLN A 796 35.81 23.46 -33.32
CA GLN A 796 37.15 24.02 -33.12
C GLN A 796 37.82 23.47 -31.84
N ALA A 797 37.05 23.20 -30.78
CA ALA A 797 37.55 22.52 -29.59
C ALA A 797 38.11 21.12 -29.89
N ALA A 798 37.47 20.37 -30.79
CA ALA A 798 37.89 19.03 -31.20
C ALA A 798 39.05 19.06 -32.21
N GLU A 799 39.16 20.10 -33.04
CA GLU A 799 40.22 20.23 -34.04
C GLU A 799 41.55 20.73 -33.44
N VAL A 800 41.49 21.80 -32.65
CA VAL A 800 42.68 22.53 -32.17
C VAL A 800 42.65 22.87 -30.68
N GLY A 801 41.51 22.67 -30.00
CA GLY A 801 41.30 23.12 -28.63
C GLY A 801 41.35 22.01 -27.56
N THR A 802 40.50 22.14 -26.54
CA THR A 802 40.54 21.30 -25.33
C THR A 802 39.97 19.89 -25.50
N ALA A 803 39.37 19.58 -26.65
CA ALA A 803 38.77 18.28 -26.97
C ALA A 803 39.51 17.53 -28.09
N THR A 804 40.76 17.91 -28.37
CA THR A 804 41.59 17.35 -29.46
C THR A 804 41.83 15.84 -29.37
N HIS A 805 41.81 15.26 -28.17
CA HIS A 805 41.92 13.81 -28.03
C HIS A 805 40.73 13.09 -28.67
N LEU A 806 39.52 13.55 -28.38
CA LEU A 806 38.30 13.02 -28.99
C LEU A 806 38.22 13.34 -30.49
N GLY A 807 38.62 14.56 -30.89
CA GLY A 807 38.65 14.97 -32.29
C GLY A 807 39.59 14.13 -33.15
N LYS A 808 40.80 13.81 -32.67
CA LYS A 808 41.73 12.91 -33.37
C LYS A 808 41.16 11.50 -33.55
N ALA A 809 40.48 10.98 -32.53
CA ALA A 809 39.80 9.69 -32.62
C ALA A 809 38.63 9.71 -33.61
N GLY A 810 37.87 10.80 -33.68
CA GLY A 810 36.83 10.96 -34.70
C GLY A 810 37.40 11.08 -36.10
N HIS A 811 38.46 11.86 -36.28
CA HIS A 811 39.14 12.04 -37.57
C HIS A 811 39.68 10.71 -38.12
N SER A 812 40.30 9.88 -37.29
CA SER A 812 40.78 8.56 -37.72
C SER A 812 39.66 7.60 -38.15
N LEU A 813 38.43 7.85 -37.70
CA LEU A 813 37.22 7.10 -38.07
C LEU A 813 36.40 7.79 -39.18
N GLY A 814 36.83 8.98 -39.64
CA GLY A 814 36.08 9.80 -40.60
C GLY A 814 34.74 10.30 -40.06
N ARG A 815 34.70 10.72 -38.80
CA ARG A 815 33.51 11.22 -38.08
C ARG A 815 33.64 12.74 -37.84
N ASP A 816 32.53 13.48 -37.94
CA ASP A 816 32.48 14.89 -37.51
C ASP A 816 32.31 14.96 -35.99
N ILE A 817 33.15 15.73 -35.30
CA ILE A 817 33.16 15.83 -33.85
C ILE A 817 33.06 17.30 -33.45
N ALA A 818 31.99 17.63 -32.73
CA ALA A 818 31.88 18.88 -31.99
C ALA A 818 31.83 18.55 -30.50
N ALA A 819 32.76 19.03 -29.68
CA ALA A 819 32.82 18.64 -28.27
C ALA A 819 33.17 19.80 -27.34
N LYS A 820 32.70 19.71 -26.10
CA LYS A 820 33.14 20.57 -25.00
C LYS A 820 33.62 19.70 -23.86
N SER A 821 34.91 19.83 -23.52
CA SER A 821 35.47 19.23 -22.30
C SER A 821 35.31 20.16 -21.10
N GLY A 822 35.26 19.57 -19.91
CA GLY A 822 35.16 20.27 -18.65
C GLY A 822 35.95 19.58 -17.55
N THR A 823 36.44 20.39 -16.62
CA THR A 823 36.99 19.95 -15.33
C THR A 823 36.29 20.75 -14.25
N ALA A 824 35.76 20.06 -13.24
CA ALA A 824 35.06 20.69 -12.13
C ALA A 824 35.76 20.35 -10.81
N GLU A 825 36.04 21.36 -10.00
CA GLU A 825 36.59 21.18 -8.65
C GLU A 825 35.51 20.65 -7.71
N VAL A 826 35.86 19.58 -6.97
CA VAL A 826 34.99 18.99 -5.96
C VAL A 826 35.67 19.11 -4.60
N SER A 827 34.98 19.75 -3.66
CA SER A 827 35.44 19.87 -2.28
C SER A 827 35.24 18.55 -1.53
N ILE A 828 36.31 17.76 -1.35
CA ILE A 828 36.30 16.57 -0.49
C ILE A 828 36.96 16.94 0.85
N PRO A 829 36.23 16.91 1.98
CA PRO A 829 36.82 17.16 3.29
C PRO A 829 37.96 16.18 3.58
N GLY A 830 39.19 16.69 3.75
CA GLY A 830 40.35 15.89 4.16
C GLY A 830 41.20 15.27 3.05
N SER A 831 40.97 15.56 1.76
CA SER A 831 41.82 15.10 0.66
C SER A 831 42.40 16.26 -0.18
N ALA A 832 43.41 15.96 -1.00
CA ALA A 832 43.84 16.87 -2.07
C ALA A 832 42.65 17.20 -2.99
N ALA A 833 42.68 18.38 -3.64
CA ALA A 833 41.62 18.83 -4.55
C ALA A 833 41.35 17.77 -5.63
N ALA A 834 40.17 17.15 -5.58
CA ALA A 834 39.73 16.17 -6.56
C ALA A 834 38.94 16.88 -7.68
N LEU A 835 39.10 16.40 -8.90
CA LEU A 835 38.44 16.97 -10.08
C LEU A 835 37.47 15.95 -10.68
N ASP A 836 36.28 16.41 -11.08
CA ASP A 836 35.42 15.65 -11.99
C ASP A 836 35.83 15.99 -13.44
N SER A 837 36.19 14.97 -14.22
CA SER A 837 36.45 15.09 -15.66
C SER A 837 35.14 14.93 -16.43
N TRP A 838 34.85 15.87 -17.32
CA TRP A 838 33.61 15.92 -18.09
C TRP A 838 33.89 16.06 -19.59
N VAL A 839 33.02 15.48 -20.40
CA VAL A 839 32.89 15.82 -21.83
C VAL A 839 31.43 15.72 -22.23
N THR A 840 30.99 16.65 -23.09
CA THR A 840 29.77 16.51 -23.87
C THR A 840 30.10 16.73 -25.34
N ALA A 841 29.69 15.81 -26.21
CA ALA A 841 30.09 15.78 -27.61
C ALA A 841 28.91 15.42 -28.51
N ILE A 842 28.92 16.02 -29.70
CA ILE A 842 27.97 15.83 -30.79
C ILE A 842 28.75 15.16 -31.93
N ILE A 843 28.31 13.97 -32.31
CA ILE A 843 28.95 13.12 -33.32
C ILE A 843 28.07 13.12 -34.56
N ASP A 844 28.66 13.45 -35.71
CA ASP A 844 27.98 13.56 -37.01
C ASP A 844 26.74 14.47 -36.95
N GLY A 845 26.81 15.52 -36.13
CA GLY A 845 25.73 16.49 -35.92
C GLY A 845 24.52 16.00 -35.11
N ARG A 846 24.46 14.72 -34.73
CA ARG A 846 23.23 14.06 -34.23
C ARG A 846 23.38 13.32 -32.91
N TRP A 847 24.42 12.51 -32.77
CA TRP A 847 24.52 11.61 -31.63
C TRP A 847 25.23 12.31 -30.49
N ILE A 848 24.66 12.27 -29.29
CA ILE A 848 25.20 12.99 -28.15
C ILE A 848 25.86 12.00 -27.20
N ILE A 849 27.15 12.20 -26.92
CA ILE A 849 27.88 11.48 -25.88
C ILE A 849 28.17 12.45 -24.75
N THR A 850 27.72 12.12 -23.55
CA THR A 850 28.11 12.85 -22.33
C THR A 850 28.70 11.89 -21.33
N ALA A 851 29.91 12.18 -20.87
CA ALA A 851 30.61 11.36 -19.89
C ALA A 851 31.12 12.20 -18.72
N ARG A 852 31.05 11.62 -17.52
CA ARG A 852 31.62 12.13 -16.28
C ARG A 852 32.50 11.05 -15.66
N VAL A 853 33.72 11.42 -15.25
CA VAL A 853 34.60 10.57 -14.44
C VAL A 853 34.96 11.31 -13.15
N GLN A 854 34.53 10.75 -12.03
CA GLN A 854 34.63 11.40 -10.72
C GLN A 854 35.96 11.09 -10.04
N ASN A 855 36.39 11.99 -9.15
CA ASN A 855 37.62 11.86 -8.36
C ASN A 855 38.88 11.66 -9.21
N SER A 856 38.94 12.34 -10.35
CA SER A 856 40.11 12.33 -11.24
C SER A 856 41.23 13.17 -10.65
N THR A 857 42.46 12.71 -10.82
CA THR A 857 43.67 13.53 -10.62
C THR A 857 43.87 14.51 -11.78
N ALA A 858 44.75 15.50 -11.63
CA ALA A 858 45.08 16.42 -12.72
C ALA A 858 45.62 15.72 -13.98
N ALA A 859 46.32 14.58 -13.83
CA ALA A 859 46.79 13.76 -14.95
C ALA A 859 45.65 13.00 -15.67
N GLN A 860 44.52 12.81 -14.99
CA GLN A 860 43.33 12.09 -15.46
C GLN A 860 42.23 13.05 -15.95
N ALA A 861 42.54 14.34 -16.13
CA ALA A 861 41.57 15.35 -16.54
C ALA A 861 40.89 15.05 -17.89
N ASN A 862 41.49 14.18 -18.72
CA ASN A 862 40.95 13.78 -20.03
C ASN A 862 40.24 12.42 -20.02
N ASN A 863 40.11 11.72 -18.88
CA ASN A 863 39.55 10.37 -18.83
C ASN A 863 38.13 10.29 -19.42
N ALA A 864 37.29 11.31 -19.23
CA ALA A 864 35.96 11.35 -19.85
C ALA A 864 36.03 11.36 -21.40
N GLN A 865 37.02 12.07 -21.97
CA GLN A 865 37.27 12.07 -23.42
C GLN A 865 37.82 10.72 -23.90
N GLU A 866 38.66 10.06 -23.11
CA GLU A 866 39.17 8.72 -23.44
C GLU A 866 38.06 7.69 -23.51
N ILE A 867 37.14 7.70 -22.55
CA ILE A 867 35.95 6.83 -22.55
C ILE A 867 35.09 7.11 -23.80
N ALA A 868 34.79 8.38 -24.07
CA ALA A 868 34.03 8.78 -25.25
C ALA A 868 34.71 8.33 -26.56
N ALA A 869 36.04 8.49 -26.66
CA ALA A 869 36.83 8.10 -27.84
C ALA A 869 36.80 6.58 -28.09
N ARG A 870 36.86 5.77 -27.03
CA ARG A 870 36.84 4.30 -27.14
C ARG A 870 35.51 3.75 -27.65
N ILE A 871 34.40 4.44 -27.37
CA ILE A 871 33.06 4.00 -27.79
C ILE A 871 32.63 4.59 -29.15
N LEU A 872 33.36 5.57 -29.69
CA LEU A 872 33.08 6.18 -31.00
C LEU A 872 32.82 5.17 -32.15
N PRO A 873 33.58 4.06 -32.28
CA PRO A 873 33.34 3.08 -33.34
C PRO A 873 31.95 2.43 -33.28
N LEU A 874 31.31 2.41 -32.11
CA LEU A 874 30.01 1.78 -31.88
C LEU A 874 28.84 2.76 -32.03
N ILE A 875 29.12 4.07 -32.14
CA ILE A 875 28.08 5.07 -32.38
C ILE A 875 27.54 4.88 -33.81
N PRO A 876 26.22 4.81 -34.01
CA PRO A 876 25.64 4.57 -35.33
C PRO A 876 26.07 5.64 -36.36
N ARG A 877 26.13 5.24 -37.64
CA ARG A 877 26.36 6.17 -38.77
C ARG A 877 25.07 6.60 -39.46
N SER A 878 23.99 5.86 -39.25
CA SER A 878 22.67 6.07 -39.87
C SER A 878 21.57 5.82 -38.84
N ASN A 879 20.31 6.04 -39.22
CA ASN A 879 19.16 5.67 -38.39
C ASN A 879 19.30 4.23 -37.88
N ILE A 880 19.06 4.04 -36.59
CA ILE A 880 18.89 2.71 -36.01
C ILE A 880 17.53 2.20 -36.50
N SER A 881 17.53 1.13 -37.28
CA SER A 881 16.33 0.35 -37.50
C SER A 881 16.09 -0.45 -36.24
N TYR A 882 15.20 0.02 -35.38
CA TYR A 882 14.65 -0.82 -34.32
C TYR A 882 13.97 -2.01 -34.99
N LYS A 883 14.17 -3.24 -34.46
CA LYS A 883 13.25 -4.33 -34.80
C LYS A 883 11.85 -3.86 -34.47
N THR A 884 10.85 -4.33 -35.21
CA THR A 884 9.45 -4.01 -34.90
C THR A 884 9.23 -4.25 -33.43
N PRO A 885 8.85 -3.21 -32.66
CA PRO A 885 8.71 -3.37 -31.24
C PRO A 885 7.70 -4.49 -30.97
N CYS A 886 8.06 -5.43 -30.11
CA CYS A 886 7.22 -6.57 -29.74
C CYS A 886 7.00 -7.63 -30.86
N SER A 887 8.04 -7.96 -31.64
CA SER A 887 8.01 -9.01 -32.68
C SER A 887 8.72 -10.31 -32.32
#